data_AF-A0A6A6D7Q4-F1
#
_entry.id   AF-A0A6A6D7Q4-F1
#
_cell.length_a   1.000
_cell.length_b   1.000
_cell.length_c   1.000
_cell.angle_alpha   90.00
_cell.angle_beta   90.00
_cell.angle_gamma   90.00
#
_symmetry.space_group_name_H-M   'P 1'
#
loop_
_entity.id
_entity.type
_entity.pdbx_description
1 polymer ?
#
loop_
_entity_poly.entity_id
_entity_poly.type
_entity_poly.pdbx_seq_one_letter_code
_entity_poly.pdbx_strand_id
1 'polypeptide(L)'
;MLVPFLIMFREGLEAALIIGLVAGYLGRTGRREWLPLVWLGIGAGVLVSLGAGLALELLSAEFPQRGQEIFEAVVGLAAVGMLTAMVFWMRRAARSVKAEMQDRIDAALMGERRGFALLAMVFLAVAREGLEAAVFLLAVMRQSPGPAAPLGALAGLLLAVAVGVAITWGGLRLDLRRFFRWSGVLILLVAAGLLAGSLRALHEAGLWNGLQATVFDLSDILPADGVAGSVLAGLLGYSDRPALGEVLVYLVFLAVTLPLFLRPMAGAPAIPSPARQAVPAGVAPAPPRLKPVLGLMALLALAVLVLGAASLRLERREAGAGEAHSITVAITERGCEPGEFSIPAGRTAFRIVNRSDRALEWEILDGVMVLEERENIAPGLTQGLTARLEPGTYAITCGRLSNPRGRLTALPAAASAPWRPEPRDLLAPMAEYKVHVTLQVMAMQEAVEDLGEALDKGDTAQAGRLIAEAGQARDQLLSALQLLPEAREALASVSSGLARLTASLPVAGSGGADVPRETLARLRADSEALSARIGDARITPASMAAGASRSLRGPDAITPASLDVSRRPDGTGMTRNSCPFAAGRRGLLLGLAGGAGLATTAVAAPLMQEPPGRDAAEARQAVGFHGSHQPGILNPPPAAGMVAAFDVLAPDRAGLERLFRLLTGRIAFLMAGGMPPEADPRFPPADSGILGPEIVPDGLTVTVALGASLFDGRYGLAARKPVHLEVMRRFPNDALERDWCHGDLLLQVCANTPQSTIHALRDIIKAAPDLLRLRWRLDGTLPPASGGQAPRQTPRNLLGFKDGTANLDPTDPALMERHIWVGPEDGEPAWARGGSYQVVRIIRNFVERWDRTPLQEQQQIFGRDKREGAPLGLEREHDIPDYAADAEGKRIPLDAHIRLANPRTPETADSLILRRPFNYDRGVTRAGQLDMGLLFICFQRNLRRGFIAVQERLNGEPLEEYIKPTGGGYFFALPGVPDPGRYLGQGLIEAA
;
A
#
# COMPACT_ATOMS: atom_id res chain seq x y z
N MET A 1 -19.36 -23.60 -25.68
CA MET A 1 -18.93 -23.94 -27.05
C MET A 1 -19.55 -23.02 -28.11
N LEU A 2 -20.89 -22.87 -28.15
CA LEU A 2 -21.55 -22.21 -29.28
C LEU A 2 -21.28 -20.69 -29.40
N VAL A 3 -21.20 -19.95 -28.30
CA VAL A 3 -20.92 -18.49 -28.37
C VAL A 3 -19.50 -18.18 -28.83
N PRO A 4 -18.44 -18.76 -28.24
CA PRO A 4 -17.08 -18.63 -28.78
C PRO A 4 -17.00 -19.08 -30.25
N PHE A 5 -17.74 -20.12 -30.63
CA PHE A 5 -17.87 -20.55 -32.03
C PHE A 5 -18.47 -19.46 -32.92
N LEU A 6 -19.59 -18.86 -32.53
CA LEU A 6 -20.27 -17.84 -33.34
C LEU A 6 -19.46 -16.55 -33.45
N ILE A 7 -18.83 -16.12 -32.35
CA ILE A 7 -17.92 -14.97 -32.33
C ILE A 7 -16.78 -15.24 -33.30
N MET A 8 -16.04 -16.34 -33.11
CA MET A 8 -14.88 -16.62 -33.95
C MET A 8 -15.25 -16.94 -35.40
N PHE A 9 -16.40 -17.56 -35.64
CA PHE A 9 -16.92 -17.80 -36.99
C PHE A 9 -17.25 -16.47 -37.69
N ARG A 10 -17.85 -15.51 -36.98
CA ARG A 10 -18.18 -14.21 -37.54
C ARG A 10 -16.93 -13.40 -37.84
N GLU A 11 -16.11 -13.12 -36.83
CA GLU A 11 -14.91 -12.28 -36.99
C GLU A 11 -13.95 -12.95 -37.99
N GLY A 12 -13.84 -14.28 -37.93
CA GLY A 12 -13.11 -15.07 -38.91
C GLY A 12 -13.69 -14.98 -40.33
N LEU A 13 -15.01 -14.93 -40.49
CA LEU A 13 -15.67 -14.81 -41.80
C LEU A 13 -15.46 -13.41 -42.38
N GLU A 14 -15.52 -12.37 -41.57
CA GLU A 14 -15.25 -10.98 -41.98
C GLU A 14 -13.81 -10.85 -42.47
N ALA A 15 -12.83 -11.36 -41.73
CA ALA A 15 -11.44 -11.44 -42.17
C ALA A 15 -11.29 -12.29 -43.45
N ALA A 16 -11.95 -13.46 -43.52
CA ALA A 16 -11.87 -14.36 -44.67
C ALA A 16 -12.49 -13.76 -45.94
N LEU A 17 -13.54 -12.95 -45.83
CA LEU A 17 -14.17 -12.23 -46.94
C LEU A 17 -13.25 -11.13 -47.49
N ILE A 18 -12.59 -10.37 -46.60
CA ILE A 18 -11.63 -9.34 -47.01
C ILE A 18 -10.44 -9.98 -47.72
N ILE A 19 -9.85 -11.02 -47.12
CA ILE A 19 -8.74 -11.78 -47.71
C ILE A 19 -9.16 -12.38 -49.06
N GLY A 20 -10.35 -12.98 -49.13
CA GLY A 20 -10.89 -13.58 -50.35
C GLY A 20 -11.13 -12.56 -51.47
N LEU A 21 -11.58 -11.35 -51.13
CA LEU A 21 -11.76 -10.26 -52.08
C LEU A 21 -10.42 -9.77 -52.64
N VAL A 22 -9.43 -9.52 -51.77
CA VAL A 22 -8.09 -9.06 -52.15
C VAL A 22 -7.37 -10.12 -52.99
N ALA A 23 -7.39 -11.39 -52.56
CA ALA A 23 -6.80 -12.51 -53.31
C ALA A 23 -7.51 -12.71 -54.66
N GLY A 24 -8.84 -12.58 -54.69
CA GLY A 24 -9.64 -12.68 -55.91
C GLY A 24 -9.37 -11.56 -56.92
N TYR A 25 -9.16 -10.32 -56.44
CA TYR A 25 -8.81 -9.17 -57.28
C TYR A 25 -7.39 -9.31 -57.86
N LEU A 26 -6.39 -9.67 -57.05
CA LEU A 26 -5.02 -9.93 -57.51
C LEU A 26 -4.95 -11.10 -58.49
N GLY A 27 -5.80 -12.12 -58.30
CA GLY A 27 -5.96 -13.24 -59.22
C GLY A 27 -6.55 -12.85 -60.57
N ARG A 28 -7.54 -11.95 -60.61
CA ARG A 28 -8.19 -11.46 -61.85
C ARG A 28 -7.35 -10.43 -62.61
N THR A 29 -6.51 -9.68 -61.92
CA THR A 29 -5.63 -8.64 -62.50
C THR A 29 -4.26 -9.17 -62.93
N GLY A 30 -4.00 -10.48 -62.78
CA GLY A 30 -2.72 -11.12 -63.16
C GLY A 30 -1.55 -10.87 -62.20
N ARG A 31 -1.76 -10.12 -61.12
CA ARG A 31 -0.72 -9.66 -60.17
C ARG A 31 -0.48 -10.64 -59.02
N ARG A 32 -0.36 -11.93 -59.33
CA ARG A 32 -0.20 -13.02 -58.33
C ARG A 32 1.11 -12.95 -57.54
N GLU A 33 2.11 -12.27 -58.07
CA GLU A 33 3.41 -12.02 -57.43
C GLU A 33 3.30 -11.28 -56.08
N TRP A 34 2.20 -10.56 -55.84
CA TRP A 34 1.97 -9.81 -54.59
C TRP A 34 1.27 -10.63 -53.49
N LEU A 35 0.86 -11.87 -53.78
CA LEU A 35 0.23 -12.75 -52.78
C LEU A 35 1.10 -13.03 -51.54
N PRO A 36 2.44 -13.19 -51.62
CA PRO A 36 3.28 -13.35 -50.43
C PRO A 36 3.18 -12.19 -49.43
N LEU A 37 2.99 -10.95 -49.90
CA LEU A 37 2.80 -9.77 -49.04
C LEU A 37 1.45 -9.80 -48.32
N VAL A 38 0.42 -10.34 -48.96
CA VAL A 38 -0.89 -10.60 -48.33
C VAL A 38 -0.74 -11.61 -47.20
N TRP A 39 -0.04 -12.72 -47.43
CA TRP A 39 0.24 -13.73 -46.39
C TRP A 39 1.07 -13.18 -45.23
N LEU A 40 2.04 -12.32 -45.52
CA LEU A 40 2.82 -11.63 -44.49
C LEU A 40 1.94 -10.71 -43.63
N GLY A 41 1.02 -9.96 -44.25
CA GLY A 41 0.04 -9.13 -43.55
C GLY A 41 -0.91 -9.94 -42.65
N ILE A 42 -1.41 -11.09 -43.15
CA ILE A 42 -2.25 -12.00 -42.37
C ILE A 42 -1.47 -12.54 -41.16
N GLY A 43 -0.25 -13.04 -41.38
CA GLY A 43 0.59 -13.59 -40.31
C GLY A 43 0.90 -12.56 -39.22
N ALA A 44 1.23 -11.33 -39.61
CA ALA A 44 1.47 -10.23 -38.68
C ALA A 44 0.21 -9.85 -37.88
N GLY A 45 -0.96 -9.79 -38.54
CA GLY A 45 -2.22 -9.44 -37.87
C GLY A 45 -2.65 -10.49 -36.85
N VAL A 46 -2.51 -11.78 -37.20
CA VAL A 46 -2.78 -12.90 -36.27
C VAL A 46 -1.82 -12.86 -35.07
N LEU A 47 -0.53 -12.63 -35.31
CA LEU A 47 0.47 -12.57 -34.24
C LEU A 47 0.20 -11.42 -33.25
N VAL A 48 -0.17 -10.24 -33.74
CA VAL A 48 -0.55 -9.11 -32.89
C VAL A 48 -1.83 -9.42 -32.10
N SER A 49 -2.82 -10.06 -32.71
CA SER A 49 -4.09 -10.41 -32.05
C SER A 49 -3.90 -11.45 -30.94
N LEU A 50 -3.07 -12.47 -31.19
CA LEU A 50 -2.70 -13.47 -30.18
C LEU A 50 -1.87 -12.83 -29.04
N GLY A 51 -0.92 -11.96 -29.38
CA GLY A 51 -0.14 -11.21 -28.41
C GLY A 51 -0.99 -10.30 -27.53
N ALA A 52 -1.98 -9.61 -28.11
CA ALA A 52 -2.93 -8.79 -27.38
C ALA A 52 -3.83 -9.63 -26.45
N GLY A 53 -4.34 -10.77 -26.93
CA GLY A 53 -5.11 -11.70 -26.11
C GLY A 53 -4.31 -12.22 -24.91
N LEU A 54 -3.06 -12.66 -25.15
CA LEU A 54 -2.15 -13.10 -24.10
C LEU A 54 -1.81 -11.98 -23.12
N ALA A 55 -1.56 -10.76 -23.61
CA ALA A 55 -1.29 -9.61 -22.75
C ALA A 55 -2.48 -9.27 -21.85
N LEU A 56 -3.71 -9.29 -22.39
CA LEU A 56 -4.93 -9.06 -21.60
C LEU A 56 -5.14 -10.16 -20.54
N GLU A 57 -4.81 -11.41 -20.87
CA GLU A 57 -4.88 -12.53 -19.91
C GLU A 57 -3.83 -12.42 -18.80
N LEU A 58 -2.58 -12.07 -19.14
CA LEU A 58 -1.50 -11.87 -18.17
C LEU A 58 -1.77 -10.67 -17.25
N LEU A 59 -2.20 -9.54 -17.81
CA LEU A 59 -2.53 -8.34 -17.04
C LEU A 59 -3.71 -8.55 -16.08
N SER A 60 -4.65 -9.43 -16.42
CA SER A 60 -5.83 -9.69 -15.59
C SER A 60 -5.58 -10.70 -14.46
N ALA A 61 -4.48 -11.45 -14.47
CA ALA A 61 -4.12 -12.41 -13.43
C ALA A 61 -3.57 -11.76 -12.15
N GLU A 62 -3.17 -10.48 -12.20
CA GLU A 62 -2.49 -9.77 -11.10
C GLU A 62 -3.44 -8.92 -10.24
N PHE A 63 -4.73 -8.81 -10.59
CA PHE A 63 -5.67 -8.02 -9.80
C PHE A 63 -6.21 -8.77 -8.57
N PRO A 64 -6.43 -8.09 -7.43
CA PRO A 64 -7.21 -8.60 -6.29
C PRO A 64 -8.61 -9.06 -6.74
N GLN A 65 -9.26 -10.02 -6.06
CA GLN A 65 -10.53 -10.61 -6.56
C GLN A 65 -11.60 -9.56 -6.88
N ARG A 66 -11.78 -8.53 -6.02
CA ARG A 66 -12.69 -7.41 -6.30
C ARG A 66 -12.32 -6.64 -7.58
N GLY A 67 -11.02 -6.46 -7.84
CA GLY A 67 -10.53 -5.85 -9.07
C GLY A 67 -10.82 -6.72 -10.31
N GLN A 68 -10.81 -8.05 -10.17
CA GLN A 68 -11.17 -8.97 -11.24
C GLN A 68 -12.66 -8.88 -11.60
N GLU A 69 -13.55 -8.80 -10.60
CA GLU A 69 -15.00 -8.68 -10.79
C GLU A 69 -15.38 -7.32 -11.41
N ILE A 70 -14.73 -6.23 -10.99
CA ILE A 70 -14.89 -4.91 -11.62
C ILE A 70 -14.39 -4.93 -13.06
N PHE A 71 -13.23 -5.52 -13.30
CA PHE A 71 -12.67 -5.64 -14.63
C PHE A 71 -13.57 -6.47 -15.55
N GLU A 72 -14.12 -7.59 -15.06
CA GLU A 72 -15.10 -8.41 -15.77
C GLU A 72 -16.36 -7.63 -16.12
N ALA A 73 -16.92 -6.86 -15.19
CA ALA A 73 -18.07 -6.00 -15.45
C ALA A 73 -17.78 -4.94 -16.52
N VAL A 74 -16.63 -4.27 -16.45
CA VAL A 74 -16.23 -3.22 -17.41
C VAL A 74 -16.01 -3.80 -18.81
N VAL A 75 -15.27 -4.91 -18.91
CA VAL A 75 -15.02 -5.59 -20.19
C VAL A 75 -16.31 -6.15 -20.77
N GLY A 76 -17.19 -6.71 -19.94
CA GLY A 76 -18.52 -7.17 -20.35
C GLY A 76 -19.40 -6.05 -20.90
N LEU A 77 -19.46 -4.91 -20.23
CA LEU A 77 -20.21 -3.73 -20.69
C LEU A 77 -19.64 -3.14 -22.00
N ALA A 78 -18.32 -3.06 -22.11
CA ALA A 78 -17.64 -2.64 -23.34
C ALA A 78 -17.98 -3.59 -24.50
N ALA A 79 -17.93 -4.91 -24.25
CA ALA A 79 -18.30 -5.92 -25.22
C ALA A 79 -19.77 -5.78 -25.69
N VAL A 80 -20.71 -5.57 -24.76
CA VAL A 80 -22.14 -5.36 -25.09
C VAL A 80 -22.34 -4.13 -25.98
N GLY A 81 -21.72 -3.00 -25.61
CA GLY A 81 -21.81 -1.77 -26.39
C GLY A 81 -21.26 -1.94 -27.80
N MET A 82 -20.11 -2.60 -27.92
CA MET A 82 -19.43 -2.86 -29.18
C MET A 82 -20.20 -3.87 -30.07
N LEU A 83 -20.65 -5.00 -29.51
CA LEU A 83 -21.48 -5.98 -30.23
C LEU A 83 -22.76 -5.34 -30.77
N THR A 84 -23.43 -4.53 -29.94
CA THR A 84 -24.64 -3.81 -30.35
C THR A 84 -24.33 -2.84 -31.48
N ALA A 85 -23.32 -1.98 -31.31
CA ALA A 85 -22.91 -1.02 -32.33
C ALA A 85 -22.58 -1.71 -33.67
N MET A 86 -21.87 -2.83 -33.62
CA MET A 86 -21.45 -3.55 -34.82
C MET A 86 -22.63 -4.22 -35.54
N VAL A 87 -23.58 -4.81 -34.82
CA VAL A 87 -24.82 -5.37 -35.41
C VAL A 87 -25.61 -4.29 -36.16
N PHE A 88 -25.72 -3.08 -35.61
CA PHE A 88 -26.38 -1.95 -36.29
C PHE A 88 -25.54 -1.37 -37.44
N TRP A 89 -24.21 -1.33 -37.32
CA TRP A 89 -23.31 -0.90 -38.39
C TRP A 89 -23.38 -1.82 -39.61
N MET A 90 -23.30 -3.14 -39.42
CA MET A 90 -23.38 -4.12 -40.51
C MET A 90 -24.71 -4.06 -41.26
N ARG A 91 -25.81 -3.82 -40.53
CA ARG A 91 -27.13 -3.59 -41.15
C ARG A 91 -27.14 -2.38 -42.10
N ARG A 92 -26.33 -1.36 -41.82
CA ARG A 92 -26.13 -0.18 -42.68
C ARG A 92 -25.12 -0.47 -43.81
N ALA A 93 -24.03 -1.17 -43.51
CA ALA A 93 -22.92 -1.43 -44.43
C ALA A 93 -23.25 -2.44 -45.55
N ALA A 94 -24.18 -3.38 -45.34
CA ALA A 94 -24.57 -4.43 -46.30
C ALA A 94 -25.04 -3.94 -47.69
N ARG A 95 -25.10 -2.62 -47.94
CA ARG A 95 -25.46 -2.00 -49.23
C ARG A 95 -24.28 -1.44 -50.05
N SER A 96 -23.15 -1.06 -49.45
CA SER A 96 -22.08 -0.30 -50.13
C SER A 96 -20.73 -1.03 -50.27
N VAL A 97 -20.53 -2.16 -49.57
CA VAL A 97 -19.21 -2.85 -49.49
C VAL A 97 -18.59 -3.15 -50.85
N LYS A 98 -19.38 -3.46 -51.89
CA LYS A 98 -18.81 -3.84 -53.19
C LYS A 98 -18.26 -2.66 -53.99
N ALA A 99 -18.87 -1.48 -53.91
CA ALA A 99 -18.48 -0.32 -54.72
C ALA A 99 -17.34 0.48 -54.07
N GLU A 100 -17.41 0.71 -52.75
CA GLU A 100 -16.45 1.55 -52.02
C GLU A 100 -15.06 0.91 -51.88
N MET A 101 -14.98 -0.43 -51.89
CA MET A 101 -13.71 -1.17 -51.77
C MET A 101 -12.96 -1.27 -53.10
N GLN A 102 -13.66 -1.27 -54.24
CA GLN A 102 -13.01 -1.25 -55.55
C GLN A 102 -12.26 0.08 -55.75
N ASP A 103 -12.90 1.20 -55.38
CA ASP A 103 -12.29 2.54 -55.44
C ASP A 103 -11.08 2.69 -54.48
N ARG A 104 -11.16 2.12 -53.27
CA ARG A 104 -10.05 2.16 -52.30
C ARG A 104 -8.86 1.28 -52.70
N ILE A 105 -9.10 0.16 -53.37
CA ILE A 105 -8.05 -0.72 -53.90
C ILE A 105 -7.37 -0.06 -55.10
N ASP A 106 -8.13 0.54 -56.01
CA ASP A 106 -7.58 1.26 -57.17
C ASP A 106 -6.79 2.51 -56.73
N ALA A 107 -7.23 3.24 -55.70
CA ALA A 107 -6.48 4.35 -55.11
C ALA A 107 -5.18 3.90 -54.41
N ALA A 108 -5.18 2.77 -53.70
CA ALA A 108 -4.00 2.22 -53.03
C ALA A 108 -2.92 1.72 -54.02
N LEU A 109 -3.31 1.39 -55.26
CA LEU A 109 -2.42 0.88 -56.30
C LEU A 109 -1.77 1.98 -57.16
N MET A 110 -2.15 3.25 -57.01
CA MET A 110 -1.64 4.38 -57.81
C MET A 110 -0.37 5.05 -57.21
N GLY A 111 -0.06 4.89 -55.92
CA GLY A 111 1.10 5.53 -55.26
C GLY A 111 2.46 4.83 -55.49
N GLU A 112 3.57 5.45 -55.07
CA GLU A 112 4.95 4.92 -55.24
C GLU A 112 5.31 3.76 -54.29
N ARG A 113 4.57 3.56 -53.18
CA ARG A 113 4.82 2.52 -52.15
C ARG A 113 3.78 1.38 -52.18
N ARG A 114 3.53 0.81 -53.37
CA ARG A 114 2.43 -0.14 -53.68
C ARG A 114 2.43 -1.41 -52.83
N GLY A 115 3.60 -1.96 -52.50
CA GLY A 115 3.72 -3.21 -51.71
C GLY A 115 3.40 -3.05 -50.24
N PHE A 116 3.81 -1.92 -49.65
CA PHE A 116 3.56 -1.63 -48.24
C PHE A 116 2.08 -1.32 -47.99
N ALA A 117 1.41 -0.62 -48.91
CA ALA A 117 -0.02 -0.31 -48.79
C ALA A 117 -0.89 -1.58 -48.78
N LEU A 118 -0.58 -2.57 -49.64
CA LEU A 118 -1.29 -3.85 -49.68
C LEU A 118 -1.06 -4.67 -48.40
N LEU A 119 0.18 -4.73 -47.93
CA LEU A 119 0.52 -5.41 -46.68
C LEU A 119 -0.17 -4.75 -45.48
N ALA A 120 -0.11 -3.42 -45.37
CA ALA A 120 -0.73 -2.67 -44.29
C ALA A 120 -2.26 -2.78 -44.30
N MET A 121 -2.89 -2.78 -45.47
CA MET A 121 -4.35 -2.96 -45.61
C MET A 121 -4.80 -4.32 -45.06
N VAL A 122 -4.12 -5.40 -45.46
CA VAL A 122 -4.46 -6.76 -45.03
C VAL A 122 -4.11 -6.96 -43.54
N PHE A 123 -2.97 -6.44 -43.10
CA PHE A 123 -2.57 -6.44 -41.69
C PHE A 123 -3.61 -5.74 -40.81
N LEU A 124 -4.00 -4.49 -41.14
CA LEU A 124 -4.95 -3.71 -40.34
C LEU A 124 -6.34 -4.35 -40.33
N ALA A 125 -6.78 -4.92 -41.45
CA ALA A 125 -8.04 -5.65 -41.50
C ALA A 125 -8.02 -6.86 -40.56
N VAL A 126 -7.01 -7.72 -40.66
CA VAL A 126 -6.92 -8.94 -39.82
C VAL A 126 -6.65 -8.61 -38.36
N ALA A 127 -5.79 -7.62 -38.07
CA ALA A 127 -5.46 -7.20 -36.71
C ALA A 127 -6.66 -6.57 -36.00
N ARG A 128 -7.51 -5.82 -36.74
CA ARG A 128 -8.76 -5.30 -36.19
C ARG A 128 -9.69 -6.45 -35.81
N GLU A 129 -10.12 -7.27 -36.77
CA GLU A 129 -11.07 -8.36 -36.48
C GLU A 129 -10.52 -9.34 -35.42
N GLY A 130 -9.21 -9.58 -35.42
CA GLY A 130 -8.55 -10.43 -34.44
C GLY A 130 -8.46 -9.82 -33.03
N LEU A 131 -8.27 -8.51 -32.90
CA LEU A 131 -8.30 -7.81 -31.61
C LEU A 131 -9.73 -7.76 -31.04
N GLU A 132 -10.72 -7.50 -31.90
CA GLU A 132 -12.14 -7.55 -31.55
C GLU A 132 -12.50 -8.95 -31.03
N ALA A 133 -12.11 -10.01 -31.76
CA ALA A 133 -12.29 -11.40 -31.32
C ALA A 133 -11.59 -11.71 -29.99
N ALA A 134 -10.36 -11.22 -29.77
CA ALA A 134 -9.62 -11.45 -28.53
C ALA A 134 -10.33 -10.86 -27.31
N VAL A 135 -10.84 -9.62 -27.41
CA VAL A 135 -11.58 -8.97 -26.33
C VAL A 135 -12.90 -9.70 -26.04
N PHE A 136 -13.64 -10.10 -27.08
CA PHE A 136 -14.91 -10.82 -26.90
C PHE A 136 -14.73 -12.22 -26.33
N LEU A 137 -13.72 -12.96 -26.81
CA LEU A 137 -13.42 -14.29 -26.30
C LEU A 137 -12.97 -14.23 -24.84
N LEU A 138 -12.18 -13.22 -24.46
CA LEU A 138 -11.78 -13.02 -23.06
C LEU A 138 -13.01 -12.80 -22.17
N ALA A 139 -13.96 -11.93 -22.57
CA ALA A 139 -15.19 -11.68 -21.83
C ALA A 139 -16.01 -12.96 -21.61
N VAL A 140 -16.18 -13.77 -22.66
CA VAL A 140 -16.97 -15.02 -22.61
C VAL A 140 -16.24 -16.12 -21.84
N MET A 141 -14.92 -16.23 -21.99
CA MET A 141 -14.12 -17.25 -21.31
C MET A 141 -14.00 -16.98 -19.81
N ARG A 142 -14.06 -15.72 -19.37
CA ARG A 142 -14.14 -15.33 -17.96
C ARG A 142 -15.47 -15.73 -17.34
N GLN A 143 -16.59 -15.48 -18.03
CA GLN A 143 -17.93 -15.84 -17.54
C GLN A 143 -18.20 -17.35 -17.49
N SER A 144 -17.46 -18.17 -18.25
CA SER A 144 -17.69 -19.62 -18.33
C SER A 144 -16.36 -20.38 -18.48
N PRO A 145 -15.66 -20.63 -17.36
CA PRO A 145 -14.38 -21.34 -17.39
C PRO A 145 -14.55 -22.80 -17.81
N GLY A 146 -13.81 -23.23 -18.83
CA GLY A 146 -13.76 -24.63 -19.27
C GLY A 146 -13.18 -24.85 -20.68
N PRO A 147 -12.76 -26.09 -21.01
CA PRO A 147 -12.11 -26.41 -22.30
C PRO A 147 -13.07 -26.30 -23.50
N ALA A 148 -14.38 -26.28 -23.23
CA ALA A 148 -15.43 -26.18 -24.23
C ALA A 148 -15.44 -24.83 -24.97
N ALA A 149 -15.03 -23.74 -24.30
CA ALA A 149 -14.99 -22.41 -24.89
C ALA A 149 -13.91 -22.28 -26.00
N PRO A 150 -12.62 -22.59 -25.75
CA PRO A 150 -11.58 -22.50 -26.78
C PRO A 150 -11.80 -23.49 -27.93
N LEU A 151 -12.34 -24.69 -27.66
CA LEU A 151 -12.73 -25.64 -28.71
C LEU A 151 -13.83 -25.09 -29.62
N GLY A 152 -14.79 -24.36 -29.05
CA GLY A 152 -15.83 -23.65 -29.79
C GLY A 152 -15.24 -22.59 -30.72
N ALA A 153 -14.37 -21.72 -30.20
CA ALA A 153 -13.71 -20.69 -30.98
C ALA A 153 -12.90 -21.29 -32.15
N LEU A 154 -12.12 -22.34 -31.88
CA LEU A 154 -11.34 -23.03 -32.91
C LEU A 154 -12.24 -23.60 -34.02
N ALA A 155 -13.34 -24.26 -33.67
CA ALA A 155 -14.29 -24.79 -34.63
C ALA A 155 -14.92 -23.68 -35.49
N GLY A 156 -15.21 -22.51 -34.89
CA GLY A 156 -15.73 -21.34 -35.59
C GLY A 156 -14.74 -20.78 -36.60
N LEU A 157 -13.48 -20.62 -36.20
CA LEU A 157 -12.39 -20.19 -37.08
C LEU A 157 -12.19 -21.14 -38.26
N LEU A 158 -12.16 -22.45 -38.01
CA LEU A 158 -11.98 -23.47 -39.05
C LEU A 158 -13.12 -23.41 -40.09
N LEU A 159 -14.37 -23.25 -39.63
CA LEU A 159 -15.50 -23.12 -40.52
C LEU A 159 -15.44 -21.81 -41.32
N ALA A 160 -15.04 -20.70 -40.70
CA ALA A 160 -14.88 -19.41 -41.39
C ALA A 160 -13.83 -19.48 -42.51
N VAL A 161 -12.69 -20.13 -42.24
CA VAL A 161 -11.65 -20.39 -43.24
C VAL A 161 -12.18 -21.27 -44.37
N ALA A 162 -12.91 -22.35 -44.04
CA ALA A 162 -13.50 -23.24 -45.04
C ALA A 162 -14.50 -22.48 -45.95
N VAL A 163 -15.37 -21.64 -45.37
CA VAL A 163 -16.30 -20.79 -46.12
C VAL A 163 -15.55 -19.76 -46.97
N GLY A 164 -14.52 -19.11 -46.44
CA GLY A 164 -13.67 -18.17 -47.19
C GLY A 164 -13.00 -18.82 -48.41
N VAL A 165 -12.40 -20.00 -48.22
CA VAL A 165 -11.81 -20.79 -49.31
C VAL A 165 -12.88 -21.16 -50.34
N ALA A 166 -14.06 -21.63 -49.90
CA ALA A 166 -15.16 -21.98 -50.79
C ALA A 166 -15.69 -20.77 -51.60
N ILE A 167 -15.69 -19.57 -51.03
CA ILE A 167 -16.02 -18.33 -51.75
C ILE A 167 -14.96 -18.01 -52.81
N THR A 168 -13.67 -18.20 -52.50
CA THR A 168 -12.58 -17.96 -53.47
C THR A 168 -12.53 -19.00 -54.60
N TRP A 169 -12.98 -20.24 -54.36
CA TRP A 169 -12.97 -21.33 -55.34
C TRP A 169 -14.26 -21.47 -56.15
N GLY A 170 -15.43 -21.18 -55.55
CA GLY A 170 -16.71 -21.72 -56.04
C GLY A 170 -17.85 -20.74 -56.28
N GLY A 171 -17.67 -19.42 -56.11
CA GLY A 171 -18.73 -18.46 -56.44
C GLY A 171 -20.05 -18.68 -55.67
N LEU A 172 -19.96 -19.13 -54.41
CA LEU A 172 -21.11 -19.26 -53.50
C LEU A 172 -21.87 -17.92 -53.41
N ARG A 173 -23.10 -17.90 -53.94
CA ARG A 173 -24.02 -16.76 -53.82
C ARG A 173 -24.73 -16.84 -52.47
N LEU A 174 -24.01 -16.54 -51.39
CA LEU A 174 -24.61 -16.39 -50.07
C LEU A 174 -25.49 -15.13 -50.05
N ASP A 175 -26.76 -15.28 -49.66
CA ASP A 175 -27.65 -14.15 -49.39
C ASP A 175 -27.24 -13.51 -48.05
N LEU A 176 -26.21 -12.65 -48.13
CA LEU A 176 -25.63 -11.94 -46.99
C LEU A 176 -26.70 -11.21 -46.17
N ARG A 177 -27.80 -10.76 -46.78
CA ARG A 177 -28.89 -10.08 -46.06
C ARG A 177 -29.63 -11.01 -45.10
N ARG A 178 -29.92 -12.24 -45.51
CA ARG A 178 -30.57 -13.25 -44.66
C ARG A 178 -29.63 -13.74 -43.57
N PHE A 179 -28.37 -13.99 -43.92
CA PHE A 179 -27.35 -14.42 -42.99
C PHE A 179 -27.11 -13.40 -41.86
N PHE A 180 -26.88 -12.12 -42.20
CA PHE A 180 -26.68 -11.05 -41.20
C PHE A 180 -27.94 -10.74 -40.38
N ARG A 181 -29.13 -10.97 -40.93
CA ARG A 181 -30.38 -10.80 -40.17
C ARG A 181 -30.52 -11.85 -39.06
N TRP A 182 -30.30 -13.13 -39.36
CA TRP A 182 -30.45 -14.20 -38.38
C TRP A 182 -29.30 -14.25 -37.38
N SER A 183 -28.06 -14.07 -37.84
CA SER A 183 -26.90 -13.95 -36.93
C SER A 183 -26.99 -12.72 -36.04
N GLY A 184 -27.47 -11.58 -36.54
CA GLY A 184 -27.68 -10.36 -35.75
C GLY A 184 -28.70 -10.54 -34.62
N VAL A 185 -29.82 -11.25 -34.86
CA VAL A 185 -30.80 -11.57 -33.80
C VAL A 185 -30.16 -12.43 -32.71
N LEU A 186 -29.39 -13.45 -33.10
CA LEU A 186 -28.72 -14.33 -32.16
C LEU A 186 -27.66 -13.60 -31.33
N ILE A 187 -26.88 -12.70 -31.93
CA ILE A 187 -25.88 -11.88 -31.23
C ILE A 187 -26.55 -10.92 -30.24
N LEU A 188 -27.72 -10.36 -30.55
CA LEU A 188 -28.45 -9.53 -29.59
C LEU A 188 -28.92 -10.32 -28.36
N LEU A 189 -29.30 -11.59 -28.54
CA LEU A 189 -29.62 -12.49 -27.41
C LEU A 189 -28.37 -12.77 -26.55
N VAL A 190 -27.23 -13.03 -27.18
CA VAL A 190 -25.94 -13.22 -26.47
C VAL A 190 -25.54 -11.93 -25.73
N ALA A 191 -25.68 -10.77 -26.37
CA ALA A 191 -25.36 -9.47 -25.76
C ALA A 191 -26.25 -9.17 -24.55
N ALA A 192 -27.53 -9.54 -24.60
CA ALA A 192 -28.42 -9.46 -23.44
C ALA A 192 -27.92 -10.33 -22.27
N GLY A 193 -27.44 -11.54 -22.57
CA GLY A 193 -26.86 -12.46 -21.59
C GLY A 193 -25.56 -11.94 -20.98
N LEU A 194 -24.65 -11.40 -21.81
CA LEU A 194 -23.42 -10.75 -21.34
C LEU A 194 -23.71 -9.53 -20.46
N LEU A 195 -24.77 -8.79 -20.76
CA LEU A 195 -25.19 -7.63 -19.98
C LEU A 195 -25.74 -8.06 -18.60
N ALA A 196 -26.53 -9.13 -18.55
CA ALA A 196 -26.98 -9.73 -17.30
C ALA A 196 -25.79 -10.25 -16.46
N GLY A 197 -24.81 -10.91 -17.09
CA GLY A 197 -23.57 -11.34 -16.44
C GLY A 197 -22.71 -10.17 -15.93
N SER A 198 -22.66 -9.06 -16.67
CA SER A 198 -21.94 -7.85 -16.23
C SER A 198 -22.60 -7.22 -15.00
N LEU A 199 -23.93 -7.22 -14.93
CA LEU A 199 -24.65 -6.77 -13.75
C LEU A 199 -24.40 -7.69 -12.54
N ARG A 200 -24.32 -9.01 -12.77
CA ARG A 200 -23.92 -9.97 -11.74
C ARG A 200 -22.51 -9.67 -11.21
N ALA A 201 -21.55 -9.43 -12.08
CA ALA A 201 -20.20 -9.03 -11.69
C ALA A 201 -20.17 -7.70 -10.90
N LEU A 202 -21.09 -6.76 -11.19
CA LEU A 202 -21.25 -5.53 -10.39
C LEU A 202 -21.88 -5.78 -9.00
N HIS A 203 -22.79 -6.76 -8.90
CA HIS A 203 -23.32 -7.21 -7.62
C HIS A 203 -22.21 -7.88 -6.79
N GLU A 204 -21.40 -8.74 -7.42
CA GLU A 204 -20.29 -9.45 -6.80
C GLU A 204 -19.19 -8.50 -6.32
N ALA A 205 -18.84 -7.49 -7.12
CA ALA A 205 -17.87 -6.44 -6.76
C ALA A 205 -18.34 -5.50 -5.64
N GLY A 206 -19.58 -5.64 -5.16
CA GLY A 206 -20.21 -4.78 -4.16
C GLY A 206 -20.45 -3.35 -4.63
N LEU A 207 -20.46 -3.11 -5.95
CA LEU A 207 -20.71 -1.78 -6.54
C LEU A 207 -22.21 -1.50 -6.73
N TRP A 208 -23.03 -2.54 -6.88
CA TRP A 208 -24.48 -2.40 -7.05
C TRP A 208 -25.24 -3.43 -6.20
N ASN A 209 -25.94 -2.95 -5.18
CA ASN A 209 -26.63 -3.82 -4.20
C ASN A 209 -28.17 -3.80 -4.31
N GLY A 210 -28.72 -3.20 -5.37
CA GLY A 210 -30.17 -3.14 -5.61
C GLY A 210 -30.68 -4.28 -6.50
N LEU A 211 -31.97 -4.64 -6.37
CA LEU A 211 -32.67 -5.63 -7.22
C LEU A 211 -32.03 -7.04 -7.23
N GLN A 212 -31.40 -7.46 -6.13
CA GLN A 212 -30.77 -8.78 -6.01
C GLN A 212 -31.73 -9.92 -5.64
N ALA A 213 -33.03 -9.63 -5.42
CA ALA A 213 -34.02 -10.65 -5.10
C ALA A 213 -34.15 -11.67 -6.23
N THR A 214 -34.08 -12.96 -5.91
CA THR A 214 -34.24 -14.06 -6.86
C THR A 214 -35.68 -14.11 -7.38
N VAL A 215 -35.85 -14.17 -8.71
CA VAL A 215 -37.20 -14.17 -9.31
C VAL A 215 -37.84 -15.56 -9.28
N PHE A 216 -37.04 -16.60 -9.55
CA PHE A 216 -37.45 -18.00 -9.55
C PHE A 216 -36.23 -18.91 -9.34
N ASP A 217 -36.47 -20.16 -8.90
CA ASP A 217 -35.44 -21.20 -8.73
C ASP A 217 -35.76 -22.38 -9.67
N LEU A 218 -34.84 -22.65 -10.61
CA LEU A 218 -34.93 -23.76 -11.57
C LEU A 218 -33.86 -24.83 -11.32
N SER A 219 -33.12 -24.76 -10.22
CA SER A 219 -31.98 -25.65 -9.95
C SER A 219 -32.36 -27.14 -9.93
N ASP A 220 -33.60 -27.49 -9.54
CA ASP A 220 -34.08 -28.87 -9.52
C ASP A 220 -34.47 -29.42 -10.91
N ILE A 221 -34.82 -28.54 -11.86
CA ILE A 221 -35.37 -28.92 -13.18
C ILE A 221 -34.31 -28.74 -14.28
N LEU A 222 -33.57 -27.64 -14.23
CA LEU A 222 -32.57 -27.25 -15.21
C LEU A 222 -31.35 -26.65 -14.49
N PRO A 223 -30.56 -27.48 -13.79
CA PRO A 223 -29.40 -27.01 -13.05
C PRO A 223 -28.35 -26.39 -14.00
N ALA A 224 -27.72 -25.29 -13.57
CA ALA A 224 -26.78 -24.53 -14.39
C ALA A 224 -25.51 -25.33 -14.77
N ASP A 225 -25.11 -26.30 -13.94
CA ASP A 225 -23.99 -27.22 -14.17
C ASP A 225 -24.38 -28.47 -15.02
N GLY A 226 -25.66 -28.64 -15.30
CA GLY A 226 -26.14 -29.66 -16.24
C GLY A 226 -25.70 -29.38 -17.69
N VAL A 227 -25.71 -30.40 -18.54
CA VAL A 227 -25.33 -30.26 -19.97
C VAL A 227 -26.21 -29.24 -20.69
N ALA A 228 -27.53 -29.26 -20.44
CA ALA A 228 -28.46 -28.28 -21.02
C ALA A 228 -28.32 -26.89 -20.39
N GLY A 229 -28.16 -26.82 -19.06
CA GLY A 229 -27.98 -25.56 -18.32
C GLY A 229 -26.71 -24.82 -18.72
N SER A 230 -25.57 -25.50 -18.83
CA SER A 230 -24.29 -24.92 -19.23
C SER A 230 -24.29 -24.41 -20.68
N VAL A 231 -25.03 -25.07 -21.58
CA VAL A 231 -25.23 -24.59 -22.96
C VAL A 231 -26.06 -23.31 -22.99
N LEU A 232 -27.14 -23.24 -22.21
CA LEU A 232 -27.98 -22.05 -22.10
C LEU A 232 -27.28 -20.91 -21.36
N ALA A 233 -26.49 -21.21 -20.33
CA ALA A 233 -25.68 -20.25 -19.58
C ALA A 233 -24.67 -19.60 -20.52
N GLY A 234 -23.94 -20.42 -21.27
CA GLY A 234 -22.96 -19.93 -22.24
C GLY A 234 -23.55 -19.28 -23.49
N LEU A 235 -24.83 -19.49 -23.82
CA LEU A 235 -25.48 -18.91 -25.02
C LEU A 235 -26.34 -17.68 -24.74
N LEU A 236 -27.11 -17.71 -23.68
CA LEU A 236 -28.12 -16.72 -23.35
C LEU A 236 -27.86 -16.04 -21.99
N GLY A 237 -26.74 -16.33 -21.33
CA GLY A 237 -26.47 -15.84 -19.97
C GLY A 237 -27.46 -16.41 -18.94
N TYR A 238 -28.01 -17.60 -19.20
CA TYR A 238 -28.94 -18.28 -18.28
C TYR A 238 -28.31 -18.52 -16.90
N SER A 239 -29.11 -18.29 -15.87
CA SER A 239 -28.85 -18.68 -14.49
C SER A 239 -30.07 -19.45 -13.98
N ASP A 240 -29.82 -20.49 -13.19
CA ASP A 240 -30.86 -21.30 -12.53
C ASP A 240 -31.56 -20.53 -11.40
N ARG A 241 -30.91 -19.49 -10.85
CA ARG A 241 -31.47 -18.53 -9.89
C ARG A 241 -31.15 -17.08 -10.28
N PRO A 242 -31.81 -16.50 -11.30
CA PRO A 242 -31.49 -15.15 -11.74
C PRO A 242 -32.04 -14.10 -10.76
N ALA A 243 -31.22 -13.08 -10.49
CA ALA A 243 -31.65 -11.91 -9.73
C ALA A 243 -32.63 -11.05 -10.56
N LEU A 244 -33.53 -10.33 -9.89
CA LEU A 244 -34.53 -9.46 -10.52
C LEU A 244 -33.87 -8.43 -11.46
N GLY A 245 -32.75 -7.83 -11.03
CA GLY A 245 -31.98 -6.90 -11.86
C GLY A 245 -31.48 -7.52 -13.16
N GLU A 246 -31.01 -8.78 -13.12
CA GLU A 246 -30.50 -9.49 -14.29
C GLU A 246 -31.61 -9.74 -15.33
N VAL A 247 -32.78 -10.20 -14.85
CA VAL A 247 -33.95 -10.44 -15.71
C VAL A 247 -34.45 -9.14 -16.34
N LEU A 248 -34.55 -8.07 -15.54
CA LEU A 248 -35.02 -6.77 -16.01
C LEU A 248 -34.11 -6.21 -17.10
N VAL A 249 -32.80 -6.20 -16.86
CA VAL A 249 -31.83 -5.66 -17.81
C VAL A 249 -31.80 -6.48 -19.10
N TYR A 250 -31.88 -7.81 -19.01
CA TYR A 250 -31.97 -8.70 -20.16
C TYR A 250 -33.20 -8.38 -21.03
N LEU A 251 -34.38 -8.29 -20.41
CA LEU A 251 -35.64 -8.03 -21.12
C LEU A 251 -35.72 -6.61 -21.69
N VAL A 252 -35.31 -5.61 -20.92
CA VAL A 252 -35.29 -4.20 -21.37
C VAL A 252 -34.36 -4.01 -22.55
N PHE A 253 -33.15 -4.59 -22.49
CA PHE A 253 -32.20 -4.53 -23.60
C PHE A 253 -32.77 -5.11 -24.89
N LEU A 254 -33.40 -6.29 -24.82
CA LEU A 254 -34.02 -6.91 -26.00
C LEU A 254 -35.26 -6.16 -26.50
N ALA A 255 -36.10 -5.66 -25.58
CA ALA A 255 -37.30 -4.88 -25.91
C ALA A 255 -36.95 -3.60 -26.69
N VAL A 256 -35.78 -3.01 -26.44
CA VAL A 256 -35.29 -1.84 -27.17
C VAL A 256 -34.57 -2.24 -28.47
N THR A 257 -33.59 -3.13 -28.39
CA THR A 257 -32.67 -3.39 -29.53
C THR A 257 -33.32 -4.21 -30.64
N LEU A 258 -34.14 -5.22 -30.31
CA LEU A 258 -34.69 -6.15 -31.29
C LEU A 258 -35.71 -5.48 -32.23
N PRO A 259 -36.68 -4.66 -31.76
CA PRO A 259 -37.56 -3.91 -32.65
C PRO A 259 -36.81 -2.90 -33.52
N LEU A 260 -35.82 -2.20 -32.95
CA LEU A 260 -34.99 -1.26 -33.72
C LEU A 260 -34.24 -1.99 -34.84
N PHE A 261 -33.69 -3.18 -34.56
CA PHE A 261 -32.98 -4.01 -35.54
C PHE A 261 -33.90 -4.57 -36.63
N LEU A 262 -35.13 -4.98 -36.30
CA LEU A 262 -36.06 -5.61 -37.24
C LEU A 262 -36.90 -4.63 -38.09
N ARG A 263 -36.90 -3.32 -37.79
CA ARG A 263 -37.63 -2.31 -38.58
C ARG A 263 -37.29 -2.35 -40.09
N PRO A 264 -38.27 -2.27 -41.01
CA PRO A 264 -38.00 -2.14 -42.43
C PRO A 264 -37.24 -0.84 -42.71
N MET A 265 -36.10 -0.89 -43.40
CA MET A 265 -35.42 0.34 -43.85
C MET A 265 -36.12 0.82 -45.13
N ALA A 266 -36.62 2.05 -45.13
CA ALA A 266 -37.22 2.67 -46.31
C ALA A 266 -36.23 2.63 -47.50
N GLY A 267 -36.68 2.15 -48.64
CA GLY A 267 -35.89 2.01 -49.86
C GLY A 267 -35.53 3.37 -50.44
N ALA A 268 -34.24 3.64 -50.62
CA ALA A 268 -33.79 4.71 -51.50
C ALA A 268 -33.90 4.25 -52.96
N PRO A 269 -34.26 5.14 -53.91
CA PRO A 269 -34.46 4.78 -55.31
C PRO A 269 -33.18 4.23 -55.95
N ALA A 270 -33.32 3.18 -56.75
CA ALA A 270 -32.22 2.54 -57.46
C ALA A 270 -31.64 3.49 -58.51
N ILE A 271 -30.34 3.77 -58.42
CA ILE A 271 -29.59 4.47 -59.48
C ILE A 271 -29.39 3.49 -60.64
N PRO A 272 -29.66 3.87 -61.91
CA PRO A 272 -29.41 3.02 -63.07
C PRO A 272 -27.91 2.69 -63.19
N SER A 273 -27.58 1.41 -63.34
CA SER A 273 -26.20 0.97 -63.58
C SER A 273 -25.74 1.34 -65.00
N PRO A 274 -24.54 1.93 -65.19
CA PRO A 274 -23.96 2.07 -66.52
C PRO A 274 -23.60 0.69 -67.10
N ALA A 275 -23.71 0.57 -68.42
CA ALA A 275 -23.49 -0.64 -69.18
C ALA A 275 -22.12 -1.29 -68.89
N ARG A 276 -22.15 -2.59 -68.55
CA ARG A 276 -20.95 -3.43 -68.45
C ARG A 276 -20.22 -3.46 -69.80
N GLN A 277 -19.02 -2.88 -69.86
CA GLN A 277 -18.06 -3.26 -70.87
C GLN A 277 -17.63 -4.71 -70.63
N ALA A 278 -17.77 -5.54 -71.67
CA ALA A 278 -17.32 -6.92 -71.68
C ALA A 278 -15.80 -6.96 -71.77
N VAL A 279 -15.14 -7.54 -70.77
CA VAL A 279 -13.74 -7.98 -70.84
C VAL A 279 -13.74 -9.38 -71.47
N PRO A 280 -12.89 -9.66 -72.48
CA PRO A 280 -12.90 -10.94 -73.20
C PRO A 280 -12.50 -12.11 -72.29
N ALA A 281 -13.16 -13.25 -72.53
CA ALA A 281 -12.87 -14.52 -71.88
C ALA A 281 -11.45 -14.99 -72.25
N GLY A 282 -10.54 -14.97 -71.27
CA GLY A 282 -9.17 -15.43 -71.46
C GLY A 282 -8.57 -15.95 -70.16
N VAL A 283 -8.36 -17.26 -70.13
CA VAL A 283 -7.54 -18.05 -69.18
C VAL A 283 -8.14 -18.25 -67.78
N ALA A 284 -8.64 -19.47 -67.56
CA ALA A 284 -8.93 -19.98 -66.22
C ALA A 284 -7.66 -19.93 -65.35
N PRO A 285 -7.70 -19.33 -64.15
CA PRO A 285 -6.56 -19.36 -63.25
C PRO A 285 -6.26 -20.80 -62.82
N ALA A 286 -5.08 -21.31 -63.16
CA ALA A 286 -4.55 -22.53 -62.57
C ALA A 286 -4.58 -22.42 -61.02
N PRO A 287 -4.88 -23.52 -60.30
CA PRO A 287 -5.04 -23.49 -58.85
C PRO A 287 -3.75 -22.98 -58.21
N PRO A 288 -3.83 -22.11 -57.19
CA PRO A 288 -2.65 -21.82 -56.38
C PRO A 288 -2.15 -23.15 -55.82
N ARG A 289 -0.85 -23.45 -55.97
CA ARG A 289 -0.25 -24.63 -55.34
C ARG A 289 -0.55 -24.53 -53.84
N LEU A 290 -1.37 -25.43 -53.28
CA LEU A 290 -1.80 -25.44 -51.88
C LEU A 290 -0.64 -25.66 -50.88
N LYS A 291 0.57 -26.01 -51.36
CA LYS A 291 1.69 -26.44 -50.52
C LYS A 291 2.22 -25.38 -49.51
N PRO A 292 2.35 -24.08 -49.82
CA PRO A 292 2.75 -23.09 -48.83
C PRO A 292 1.58 -22.66 -47.91
N VAL A 293 0.33 -22.80 -48.36
CA VAL A 293 -0.89 -22.50 -47.59
C VAL A 293 -1.12 -23.56 -46.52
N LEU A 294 -0.98 -24.86 -46.85
CA LEU A 294 -1.00 -25.92 -45.84
C LEU A 294 0.21 -25.86 -44.91
N GLY A 295 1.39 -25.48 -45.40
CA GLY A 295 2.60 -25.39 -44.59
C GLY A 295 2.51 -24.31 -43.51
N LEU A 296 2.05 -23.11 -43.86
CA LEU A 296 1.88 -22.00 -42.91
C LEU A 296 0.68 -22.23 -41.98
N MET A 297 -0.42 -22.81 -42.47
CA MET A 297 -1.57 -23.20 -41.65
C MET A 297 -1.24 -24.33 -40.68
N ALA A 298 -0.41 -25.30 -41.08
CA ALA A 298 0.10 -26.34 -40.19
C ALA A 298 1.09 -25.77 -39.17
N LEU A 299 1.95 -24.82 -39.55
CA LEU A 299 2.87 -24.13 -38.63
C LEU A 299 2.15 -23.21 -37.64
N LEU A 300 1.09 -22.52 -38.05
CA LEU A 300 0.24 -21.70 -37.17
C LEU A 300 -0.67 -22.56 -36.30
N ALA A 301 -1.26 -23.62 -36.84
CA ALA A 301 -2.03 -24.59 -36.05
C ALA A 301 -1.12 -25.33 -35.06
N LEU A 302 0.11 -25.69 -35.45
CA LEU A 302 1.12 -26.28 -34.58
C LEU A 302 1.64 -25.26 -33.56
N ALA A 303 1.83 -23.99 -33.92
CA ALA A 303 2.19 -22.95 -32.97
C ALA A 303 1.07 -22.73 -31.95
N VAL A 304 -0.19 -22.68 -32.37
CA VAL A 304 -1.37 -22.59 -31.49
C VAL A 304 -1.55 -23.88 -30.66
N LEU A 305 -1.27 -25.07 -31.21
CA LEU A 305 -1.27 -26.33 -30.46
C LEU A 305 -0.10 -26.44 -29.49
N VAL A 306 1.08 -25.91 -29.82
CA VAL A 306 2.29 -25.94 -29.00
C VAL A 306 2.20 -24.87 -27.91
N LEU A 307 1.65 -23.69 -28.19
CA LEU A 307 1.32 -22.67 -27.19
C LEU A 307 0.16 -23.12 -26.31
N GLY A 308 -0.89 -23.72 -26.88
CA GLY A 308 -1.99 -24.33 -26.13
C GLY A 308 -1.55 -25.54 -25.30
N ALA A 309 -0.63 -26.37 -25.80
CA ALA A 309 -0.03 -27.45 -25.04
C ALA A 309 1.01 -26.95 -24.02
N ALA A 310 1.64 -25.79 -24.25
CA ALA A 310 2.52 -25.14 -23.30
C ALA A 310 1.74 -24.51 -22.15
N SER A 311 0.60 -23.87 -22.41
CA SER A 311 -0.33 -23.42 -21.37
C SER A 311 -0.93 -24.60 -20.61
N LEU A 312 -1.37 -25.66 -21.30
CA LEU A 312 -1.80 -26.91 -20.66
C LEU A 312 -0.66 -27.64 -19.91
N ARG A 313 0.62 -27.43 -20.27
CA ARG A 313 1.80 -27.96 -19.55
C ARG A 313 2.19 -27.08 -18.36
N LEU A 314 1.97 -25.77 -18.41
CA LEU A 314 2.07 -24.88 -17.25
C LEU A 314 0.96 -25.21 -16.24
N GLU A 315 -0.28 -25.40 -16.71
CA GLU A 315 -1.40 -25.89 -15.90
C GLU A 315 -1.14 -27.30 -15.38
N ARG A 316 -0.54 -28.23 -16.16
CA ARG A 316 -0.15 -29.56 -15.65
C ARG A 316 1.05 -29.56 -14.70
N ARG A 317 1.93 -28.56 -14.75
CA ARG A 317 2.98 -28.38 -13.74
C ARG A 317 2.41 -27.88 -12.42
N GLU A 318 1.31 -27.14 -12.46
CA GLU A 318 0.50 -26.84 -11.26
C GLU A 318 -0.38 -28.03 -10.85
N ALA A 319 -0.98 -28.77 -11.79
CA ALA A 319 -1.85 -29.92 -11.52
C ALA A 319 -1.08 -31.20 -11.14
N GLY A 320 0.24 -31.22 -11.28
CA GLY A 320 1.12 -32.27 -10.74
C GLY A 320 1.34 -32.18 -9.23
N ALA A 321 0.87 -31.12 -8.58
CA ALA A 321 0.85 -30.94 -7.14
C ALA A 321 -0.60 -31.05 -6.63
N GLY A 322 -1.12 -32.27 -6.57
CA GLY A 322 -2.38 -32.61 -5.90
C GLY A 322 -3.63 -32.21 -6.68
N GLU A 323 -4.50 -33.19 -6.93
CA GLU A 323 -5.89 -33.01 -7.32
C GLU A 323 -6.54 -31.93 -6.42
N ALA A 324 -6.97 -30.80 -6.99
CA ALA A 324 -7.67 -29.77 -6.22
C ALA A 324 -9.02 -30.34 -5.74
N HIS A 325 -9.03 -30.88 -4.53
CA HIS A 325 -10.27 -31.26 -3.86
C HIS A 325 -11.12 -30.00 -3.66
N SER A 326 -12.19 -29.85 -4.45
CA SER A 326 -13.17 -28.79 -4.24
C SER A 326 -14.14 -29.19 -3.13
N ILE A 327 -14.13 -28.47 -2.01
CA ILE A 327 -15.04 -28.74 -0.89
C ILE A 327 -16.20 -27.76 -0.93
N THR A 328 -17.42 -28.30 -0.91
CA THR A 328 -18.64 -27.49 -0.87
C THR A 328 -19.01 -27.17 0.58
N VAL A 329 -19.18 -25.89 0.91
CA VAL A 329 -19.63 -25.40 2.20
C VAL A 329 -20.94 -24.64 2.01
N ALA A 330 -22.03 -25.12 2.60
CA ALA A 330 -23.32 -24.44 2.56
C ALA A 330 -23.47 -23.54 3.79
N ILE A 331 -23.74 -22.25 3.58
CA ILE A 331 -24.10 -21.29 4.62
C ILE A 331 -25.62 -21.40 4.84
N THR A 332 -26.04 -21.75 6.05
CA THR A 332 -27.45 -21.80 6.45
C THR A 332 -27.72 -20.74 7.52
N GLU A 333 -28.98 -20.51 7.87
CA GLU A 333 -29.35 -19.65 9.02
C GLU A 333 -28.74 -20.12 10.35
N ARG A 334 -28.39 -21.42 10.45
CA ARG A 334 -27.89 -22.04 11.68
C ARG A 334 -26.35 -22.20 11.72
N GLY A 335 -25.65 -21.96 10.61
CA GLY A 335 -24.18 -22.10 10.51
C GLY A 335 -23.70 -22.74 9.20
N CYS A 336 -22.46 -23.23 9.19
CA CYS A 336 -21.84 -23.91 8.03
C CYS A 336 -22.19 -25.40 7.99
N GLU A 337 -22.45 -25.94 6.78
CA GLU A 337 -22.57 -27.37 6.51
C GLU A 337 -21.61 -27.78 5.37
N PRO A 338 -20.57 -28.59 5.65
CA PRO A 338 -20.17 -29.10 6.95
C PRO A 338 -19.58 -28.00 7.86
N GLY A 339 -19.85 -28.10 9.16
CA GLY A 339 -19.30 -27.21 10.18
C GLY A 339 -17.88 -27.58 10.61
N GLU A 340 -17.47 -28.84 10.41
CA GLU A 340 -16.08 -29.28 10.61
C GLU A 340 -15.64 -30.19 9.45
N PHE A 341 -14.46 -29.96 8.90
CA PHE A 341 -13.89 -30.82 7.84
C PHE A 341 -12.36 -30.67 7.73
N SER A 342 -11.72 -31.60 7.00
CA SER A 342 -10.27 -31.65 6.83
C SER A 342 -9.84 -31.66 5.37
N ILE A 343 -8.70 -31.06 5.08
CA ILE A 343 -8.13 -30.89 3.74
C ILE A 343 -6.62 -31.19 3.76
N PRO A 344 -5.99 -31.54 2.62
CA PRO A 344 -4.53 -31.52 2.55
C PRO A 344 -4.00 -30.07 2.61
N ALA A 345 -2.89 -29.86 3.30
CA ALA A 345 -2.17 -28.58 3.30
C ALA A 345 -1.66 -28.27 1.89
N GLY A 346 -1.76 -27.01 1.48
CA GLY A 346 -1.55 -26.55 0.12
C GLY A 346 -2.74 -25.75 -0.42
N ARG A 347 -2.81 -25.60 -1.73
CA ARG A 347 -3.93 -24.89 -2.40
C ARG A 347 -5.17 -25.78 -2.39
N THR A 348 -6.25 -25.29 -1.81
CA THR A 348 -7.56 -25.96 -1.79
C THR A 348 -8.63 -24.98 -2.28
N ALA A 349 -9.55 -25.48 -3.10
CA ALA A 349 -10.70 -24.72 -3.59
C ALA A 349 -11.95 -25.05 -2.75
N PHE A 350 -12.72 -24.01 -2.44
CA PHE A 350 -13.96 -24.08 -1.69
C PHE A 350 -15.10 -23.55 -2.56
N ARG A 351 -16.24 -24.22 -2.50
CA ARG A 351 -17.48 -23.84 -3.15
C ARG A 351 -18.48 -23.44 -2.07
N ILE A 352 -18.65 -22.15 -1.85
CA ILE A 352 -19.51 -21.60 -0.81
C ILE A 352 -20.90 -21.38 -1.38
N VAL A 353 -21.92 -22.01 -0.81
CA VAL A 353 -23.32 -21.90 -1.25
C VAL A 353 -24.14 -21.22 -0.17
N ASN A 354 -24.70 -20.04 -0.43
CA ASN A 354 -25.60 -19.44 0.53
C ASN A 354 -27.02 -20.01 0.39
N ARG A 355 -27.47 -20.79 1.38
CA ARG A 355 -28.82 -21.36 1.49
C ARG A 355 -29.71 -20.60 2.48
N SER A 356 -29.32 -19.41 2.91
CA SER A 356 -30.13 -18.53 3.76
C SER A 356 -30.95 -17.55 2.93
N ASP A 357 -31.80 -16.77 3.61
CA ASP A 357 -32.68 -15.74 3.05
C ASP A 357 -32.04 -14.34 2.93
N ARG A 358 -30.80 -14.18 3.39
CA ARG A 358 -30.06 -12.90 3.38
C ARG A 358 -28.63 -13.05 2.84
N ALA A 359 -28.02 -11.96 2.40
CA ALA A 359 -26.62 -11.96 2.00
C ALA A 359 -25.71 -12.25 3.21
N LEU A 360 -24.77 -13.17 3.06
CA LEU A 360 -23.87 -13.62 4.12
C LEU A 360 -22.43 -13.71 3.62
N GLU A 361 -21.49 -13.86 4.55
CA GLU A 361 -20.06 -14.01 4.29
C GLU A 361 -19.54 -15.36 4.79
N TRP A 362 -18.43 -15.82 4.23
CA TRP A 362 -17.70 -17.00 4.69
C TRP A 362 -16.20 -16.69 4.77
N GLU A 363 -15.60 -16.93 5.94
CA GLU A 363 -14.20 -16.60 6.20
C GLU A 363 -13.43 -17.82 6.73
N ILE A 364 -12.14 -17.87 6.41
CA ILE A 364 -11.15 -18.78 7.03
C ILE A 364 -10.27 -17.95 7.96
N LEU A 365 -10.19 -18.33 9.22
CA LEU A 365 -9.51 -17.60 10.28
C LEU A 365 -8.33 -18.40 10.86
N ASP A 366 -7.23 -17.70 11.11
CA ASP A 366 -6.17 -18.14 12.03
C ASP A 366 -6.14 -17.20 13.24
N GLY A 367 -6.74 -17.64 14.34
CA GLY A 367 -7.03 -16.79 15.49
C GLY A 367 -8.04 -15.69 15.16
N VAL A 368 -7.56 -14.44 15.02
CA VAL A 368 -8.36 -13.26 14.67
C VAL A 368 -8.06 -12.73 13.26
N MET A 369 -7.09 -13.35 12.58
CA MET A 369 -6.69 -12.97 11.24
C MET A 369 -7.58 -13.70 10.24
N VAL A 370 -8.24 -12.94 9.38
CA VAL A 370 -8.90 -13.47 8.18
C VAL A 370 -7.79 -13.84 7.19
N LEU A 371 -7.65 -15.13 6.93
CA LEU A 371 -6.71 -15.64 5.93
C LEU A 371 -7.27 -15.46 4.53
N GLU A 372 -8.53 -15.81 4.34
CA GLU A 372 -9.28 -15.68 3.08
C GLU A 372 -10.76 -15.52 3.40
N GLU A 373 -11.47 -14.69 2.63
CA GLU A 373 -12.89 -14.42 2.84
C GLU A 373 -13.68 -14.30 1.54
N ARG A 374 -14.99 -14.46 1.67
CA ARG A 374 -15.93 -14.09 0.64
C ARG A 374 -17.15 -13.40 1.24
N GLU A 375 -17.29 -12.11 0.96
CA GLU A 375 -18.38 -11.25 1.44
C GLU A 375 -19.59 -11.22 0.48
N ASN A 376 -20.74 -10.77 0.99
CA ASN A 376 -21.94 -10.44 0.20
C ASN A 376 -22.46 -11.57 -0.70
N ILE A 377 -22.32 -12.82 -0.27
CA ILE A 377 -22.85 -13.98 -0.98
C ILE A 377 -24.38 -13.90 -0.89
N ALA A 378 -25.05 -13.54 -1.98
CA ALA A 378 -26.51 -13.38 -2.00
C ALA A 378 -27.25 -14.72 -1.77
N PRO A 379 -28.51 -14.70 -1.28
CA PRO A 379 -29.34 -15.90 -1.15
C PRO A 379 -29.39 -16.74 -2.42
N GLY A 380 -29.09 -18.03 -2.30
CA GLY A 380 -29.07 -18.99 -3.41
C GLY A 380 -27.84 -18.93 -4.32
N LEU A 381 -26.93 -17.95 -4.12
CA LEU A 381 -25.71 -17.79 -4.91
C LEU A 381 -24.63 -18.77 -4.43
N THR A 382 -23.84 -19.25 -5.38
CA THR A 382 -22.65 -20.06 -5.12
C THR A 382 -21.41 -19.29 -5.54
N GLN A 383 -20.43 -19.17 -4.64
CA GLN A 383 -19.17 -18.49 -4.92
C GLN A 383 -17.97 -19.38 -4.62
N GLY A 384 -16.90 -19.21 -5.39
CA GLY A 384 -15.64 -19.93 -5.22
C GLY A 384 -14.64 -19.15 -4.38
N LEU A 385 -13.92 -19.83 -3.49
CA LEU A 385 -12.76 -19.31 -2.79
C LEU A 385 -11.60 -20.28 -2.94
N THR A 386 -10.39 -19.82 -3.21
CA THR A 386 -9.21 -20.71 -3.22
C THR A 386 -8.23 -20.21 -2.19
N ALA A 387 -7.93 -21.03 -1.18
CA ALA A 387 -6.98 -20.68 -0.13
C ALA A 387 -5.77 -21.61 -0.18
N ARG A 388 -4.59 -21.07 0.11
CA ARG A 388 -3.40 -21.88 0.36
C ARG A 388 -3.17 -21.98 1.86
N LEU A 389 -3.41 -23.15 2.43
CA LEU A 389 -3.35 -23.37 3.89
C LEU A 389 -2.11 -24.19 4.26
N GLU A 390 -1.39 -23.73 5.28
CA GLU A 390 -0.31 -24.49 5.89
C GLU A 390 -0.88 -25.64 6.73
N PRO A 391 -0.08 -26.66 7.10
CA PRO A 391 -0.55 -27.69 8.02
C PRO A 391 -0.94 -27.06 9.36
N GLY A 392 -2.20 -27.22 9.78
CA GLY A 392 -2.73 -26.52 10.95
C GLY A 392 -4.24 -26.64 11.10
N THR A 393 -4.78 -26.07 12.18
CA THR A 393 -6.23 -26.00 12.41
C THR A 393 -6.67 -24.54 12.36
N TYR A 394 -7.62 -24.27 11.48
CA TYR A 394 -8.21 -22.96 11.21
C TYR A 394 -9.66 -22.94 11.68
N ALA A 395 -10.16 -21.77 12.07
CA ALA A 395 -11.59 -21.56 12.30
C ALA A 395 -12.26 -21.11 11.00
N ILE A 396 -13.55 -21.39 10.85
CA ILE A 396 -14.35 -20.85 9.74
C ILE A 396 -15.60 -20.17 10.29
N THR A 397 -16.05 -19.09 9.66
CA THR A 397 -17.27 -18.35 10.03
C THR A 397 -18.30 -18.45 8.92
N CYS A 398 -19.58 -18.50 9.31
CA CYS A 398 -20.73 -18.47 8.40
C CYS A 398 -21.65 -17.31 8.79
N GLY A 399 -21.55 -16.21 8.07
CA GLY A 399 -22.11 -14.91 8.43
C GLY A 399 -21.15 -14.10 9.31
N ARG A 400 -21.71 -13.19 10.13
CA ARG A 400 -20.93 -12.27 10.99
C ARG A 400 -19.93 -13.02 11.90
N LEU A 401 -18.82 -12.36 12.24
CA LEU A 401 -17.78 -12.84 13.18
C LEU A 401 -18.30 -13.36 14.54
N SER A 402 -19.51 -12.98 14.94
CA SER A 402 -20.19 -13.35 16.19
C SER A 402 -21.05 -14.62 16.11
N ASN A 403 -21.18 -15.27 14.95
CA ASN A 403 -22.01 -16.47 14.72
C ASN A 403 -21.18 -17.79 14.80
N PRO A 404 -21.77 -19.00 14.89
CA PRO A 404 -21.04 -20.19 15.33
C PRO A 404 -19.88 -20.54 14.39
N ARG A 405 -18.71 -20.77 15.00
CA ARG A 405 -17.45 -21.07 14.33
C ARG A 405 -17.39 -22.55 13.97
N GLY A 406 -17.17 -22.84 12.71
CA GLY A 406 -16.75 -24.15 12.26
C GLY A 406 -15.24 -24.35 12.39
N ARG A 407 -14.75 -25.55 12.08
CA ARG A 407 -13.32 -25.90 12.15
C ARG A 407 -12.82 -26.54 10.85
N LEU A 408 -11.72 -26.01 10.33
CA LEU A 408 -11.04 -26.50 9.12
C LEU A 408 -9.65 -27.03 9.50
N THR A 409 -9.35 -28.29 9.25
CA THR A 409 -8.02 -28.86 9.56
C THR A 409 -7.24 -29.16 8.28
N ALA A 410 -6.10 -28.51 8.09
CA ALA A 410 -5.16 -28.77 7.01
C ALA A 410 -4.10 -29.80 7.45
N LEU A 411 -4.08 -30.95 6.78
CA LEU A 411 -3.20 -32.09 7.08
C LEU A 411 -1.84 -31.92 6.37
N PRO A 412 -0.70 -32.20 7.02
CA PRO A 412 0.61 -32.04 6.42
C PRO A 412 0.78 -32.86 5.13
N ALA A 413 1.03 -32.18 4.01
CA ALA A 413 1.41 -32.81 2.76
C ALA A 413 2.92 -33.14 2.75
N ALA A 414 3.29 -34.29 2.20
CA ALA A 414 4.68 -34.76 2.19
C ALA A 414 5.60 -33.78 1.43
N ALA A 415 6.56 -33.19 2.16
CA ALA A 415 7.74 -32.44 1.71
C ALA A 415 7.53 -31.13 0.90
N SER A 416 7.58 -29.97 1.57
CA SER A 416 7.81 -28.67 0.93
C SER A 416 9.28 -28.25 1.06
N ALA A 417 9.92 -27.98 -0.08
CA ALA A 417 11.28 -27.43 -0.17
C ALA A 417 11.30 -25.92 0.16
N PRO A 418 12.43 -25.36 0.65
CA PRO A 418 12.56 -23.94 0.96
C PRO A 418 12.38 -23.05 -0.28
N TRP A 419 11.69 -21.92 -0.09
CA TRP A 419 11.29 -20.96 -1.14
C TRP A 419 12.50 -20.28 -1.80
N ARG A 420 12.43 -20.11 -3.13
CA ARG A 420 13.38 -19.34 -3.94
C ARG A 420 12.60 -18.26 -4.71
N PRO A 421 13.02 -16.98 -4.66
CA PRO A 421 12.35 -15.91 -5.39
C PRO A 421 12.55 -16.08 -6.90
N GLU A 422 11.46 -15.99 -7.65
CA GLU A 422 11.48 -15.96 -9.11
C GLU A 422 11.69 -14.51 -9.59
N PRO A 423 12.27 -14.27 -10.79
CA PRO A 423 12.52 -12.91 -11.30
C PRO A 423 11.29 -11.98 -11.34
N ARG A 424 10.08 -12.55 -11.44
CA ARG A 424 8.80 -11.83 -11.40
C ARG A 424 8.49 -11.25 -10.02
N ASP A 425 8.92 -11.92 -8.95
CA ASP A 425 8.70 -11.49 -7.57
C ASP A 425 9.48 -10.19 -7.25
N LEU A 426 10.41 -9.82 -8.12
CA LEU A 426 11.22 -8.61 -8.00
C LEU A 426 10.69 -7.44 -8.84
N LEU A 427 9.68 -7.63 -9.70
CA LEU A 427 9.16 -6.54 -10.57
C LEU A 427 8.57 -5.38 -9.76
N ALA A 428 7.70 -5.66 -8.79
CA ALA A 428 7.12 -4.65 -7.92
C ALA A 428 8.18 -3.93 -7.06
N PRO A 429 9.07 -4.65 -6.34
CA PRO A 429 10.20 -4.02 -5.65
C PRO A 429 11.08 -3.15 -6.55
N MET A 430 11.31 -3.56 -7.81
CA MET A 430 12.09 -2.81 -8.79
C MET A 430 11.39 -1.52 -9.22
N ALA A 431 10.06 -1.56 -9.42
CA ALA A 431 9.26 -0.39 -9.75
C ALA A 431 9.19 0.59 -8.56
N GLU A 432 8.93 0.09 -7.36
CA GLU A 432 8.92 0.88 -6.12
C GLU A 432 10.28 1.53 -5.85
N TYR A 433 11.36 0.77 -6.03
CA TYR A 433 12.71 1.30 -5.88
C TYR A 433 13.01 2.39 -6.93
N LYS A 434 12.58 2.21 -8.19
CA LYS A 434 12.74 3.24 -9.23
C LYS A 434 11.96 4.50 -8.86
N VAL A 435 10.71 4.38 -8.43
CA VAL A 435 9.88 5.51 -8.00
C VAL A 435 10.50 6.23 -6.80
N HIS A 436 10.94 5.46 -5.80
CA HIS A 436 11.60 6.01 -4.62
C HIS A 436 12.85 6.82 -4.98
N VAL A 437 13.75 6.25 -5.78
CA VAL A 437 14.98 6.95 -6.20
C VAL A 437 14.65 8.19 -7.05
N THR A 438 13.67 8.12 -7.95
CA THR A 438 13.21 9.28 -8.73
C THR A 438 12.70 10.39 -7.82
N LEU A 439 11.88 10.08 -6.82
CA LEU A 439 11.38 11.08 -5.86
C LEU A 439 12.50 11.72 -5.05
N GLN A 440 13.51 10.95 -4.63
CA GLN A 440 14.68 11.49 -3.92
C GLN A 440 15.52 12.42 -4.81
N VAL A 441 15.67 12.09 -6.10
CA VAL A 441 16.36 12.97 -7.06
C VAL A 441 15.57 14.26 -7.28
N MET A 442 14.24 14.18 -7.43
CA MET A 442 13.40 15.37 -7.59
C MET A 442 13.50 16.30 -6.38
N ALA A 443 13.45 15.76 -5.16
CA ALA A 443 13.62 16.54 -3.93
C ALA A 443 15.01 17.20 -3.86
N MET A 444 16.06 16.51 -4.30
CA MET A 444 17.41 17.08 -4.37
C MET A 444 17.51 18.18 -5.42
N GLN A 445 16.86 18.02 -6.58
CA GLN A 445 16.83 19.06 -7.63
C GLN A 445 16.07 20.30 -7.17
N GLU A 446 14.92 20.13 -6.52
CA GLU A 446 14.15 21.22 -5.93
C GLU A 446 14.97 22.00 -4.90
N ALA A 447 15.67 21.30 -4.00
CA ALA A 447 16.57 21.94 -3.03
C ALA A 447 17.74 22.71 -3.69
N VAL A 448 18.27 22.22 -4.81
CA VAL A 448 19.32 22.92 -5.59
C VAL A 448 18.75 24.15 -6.31
N GLU A 449 17.51 24.09 -6.80
CA GLU A 449 16.85 25.22 -7.43
C GLU A 449 16.47 26.33 -6.43
N ASP A 450 15.89 25.96 -5.29
CA ASP A 450 15.57 26.89 -4.20
C ASP A 450 16.83 27.60 -3.70
N LEU A 451 17.93 26.84 -3.57
CA LEU A 451 19.23 27.40 -3.26
C LEU A 451 19.68 28.42 -4.31
N GLY A 452 19.50 28.09 -5.60
CA GLY A 452 19.83 28.99 -6.69
C GLY A 452 19.01 30.28 -6.65
N GLU A 453 17.71 30.19 -6.39
CA GLU A 453 16.85 31.36 -6.23
C GLU A 453 17.25 32.24 -5.05
N ALA A 454 17.60 31.65 -3.90
CA ALA A 454 18.05 32.39 -2.72
C ALA A 454 19.37 33.12 -2.99
N LEU A 455 20.28 32.49 -3.72
CA LEU A 455 21.54 33.09 -4.15
C LEU A 455 21.33 34.21 -5.19
N ASP A 456 20.42 34.04 -6.14
CA ASP A 456 20.07 35.05 -7.13
C ASP A 456 19.42 36.29 -6.50
N LYS A 457 18.65 36.10 -5.40
CA LYS A 457 18.06 37.17 -4.58
C LYS A 457 19.06 37.81 -3.61
N GLY A 458 20.27 37.26 -3.48
CA GLY A 458 21.31 37.75 -2.58
C GLY A 458 21.09 37.40 -1.09
N ASP A 459 20.17 36.48 -0.78
CA ASP A 459 19.88 36.06 0.59
C ASP A 459 20.85 34.95 1.05
N THR A 460 22.01 35.40 1.55
CA THR A 460 23.08 34.51 2.04
C THR A 460 22.70 33.68 3.27
N ALA A 461 21.75 34.16 4.09
CA ALA A 461 21.30 33.43 5.28
C ALA A 461 20.36 32.28 4.89
N GLN A 462 19.45 32.52 3.94
CA GLN A 462 18.59 31.49 3.39
C GLN A 462 19.39 30.49 2.55
N ALA A 463 20.34 30.95 1.72
CA ALA A 463 21.21 30.08 0.95
C ALA A 463 22.05 29.12 1.81
N GLY A 464 22.53 29.58 2.98
CA GLY A 464 23.25 28.72 3.93
C GLY A 464 22.40 27.58 4.47
N ARG A 465 21.11 27.81 4.75
CA ARG A 465 20.17 26.75 5.15
C ARG A 465 19.88 25.79 4.00
N LEU A 466 19.59 26.33 2.82
CA LEU A 466 19.25 25.54 1.64
C LEU A 466 20.41 24.67 1.14
N ILE A 467 21.67 25.05 1.39
CA ILE A 467 22.84 24.17 1.16
C ILE A 467 22.85 22.97 2.09
N ALA A 468 22.51 23.16 3.36
CA ALA A 468 22.42 22.05 4.31
C ALA A 468 21.29 21.10 3.92
N GLU A 469 20.15 21.64 3.48
CA GLU A 469 19.01 20.86 2.97
C GLU A 469 19.37 20.10 1.69
N ALA A 470 20.03 20.75 0.71
CA ALA A 470 20.53 20.09 -0.49
C ALA A 470 21.60 19.02 -0.18
N GLY A 471 22.45 19.26 0.83
CA GLY A 471 23.42 18.30 1.35
C GLY A 471 22.76 17.07 2.00
N GLN A 472 21.67 17.28 2.75
CA GLN A 472 20.88 16.21 3.36
C GLN A 472 20.15 15.39 2.28
N ALA A 473 19.54 16.05 1.29
CA ALA A 473 18.90 15.38 0.16
C ALA A 473 19.90 14.53 -0.64
N ARG A 474 21.12 15.03 -0.85
CA ARG A 474 22.24 14.27 -1.42
C ARG A 474 22.59 13.02 -0.60
N ASP A 475 22.65 13.11 0.73
CA ASP A 475 23.03 11.97 1.60
C ASP A 475 21.95 10.89 1.67
N GLN A 476 20.67 11.31 1.66
CA GLN A 476 19.54 10.40 1.52
C GLN A 476 19.61 9.68 0.16
N LEU A 477 19.90 10.43 -0.91
CA LEU A 477 20.06 9.87 -2.25
C LEU A 477 21.29 8.95 -2.34
N LEU A 478 22.40 9.24 -1.67
CA LEU A 478 23.57 8.35 -1.62
C LEU A 478 23.23 6.98 -1.03
N SER A 479 22.40 6.98 0.02
CA SER A 479 21.91 5.75 0.66
C SER A 479 20.93 5.00 -0.26
N ALA A 480 20.08 5.74 -0.96
CA ALA A 480 19.15 5.18 -1.92
C ALA A 480 19.87 4.58 -3.15
N LEU A 481 20.98 5.17 -3.62
CA LEU A 481 21.70 4.73 -4.83
C LEU A 481 22.65 3.52 -4.67
N GLN A 482 22.63 2.83 -3.53
CA GLN A 482 23.47 1.63 -3.30
C GLN A 482 23.26 0.51 -4.34
N LEU A 483 22.11 0.49 -5.02
CA LEU A 483 21.76 -0.52 -6.04
C LEU A 483 22.04 -0.05 -7.48
N LEU A 484 22.52 1.19 -7.68
CA LEU A 484 22.71 1.85 -8.99
C LEU A 484 24.11 2.48 -9.12
N PRO A 485 25.16 1.67 -9.38
CA PRO A 485 26.55 2.15 -9.42
C PRO A 485 26.81 3.21 -10.51
N GLU A 486 26.08 3.15 -11.63
CA GLU A 486 26.19 4.08 -12.77
C GLU A 486 25.76 5.53 -12.42
N ALA A 487 24.87 5.68 -11.43
CA ALA A 487 24.38 6.98 -10.96
C ALA A 487 25.28 7.59 -9.87
N ARG A 488 26.18 6.79 -9.27
CA ARG A 488 27.06 7.23 -8.18
C ARG A 488 28.10 8.25 -8.65
N GLU A 489 28.60 8.14 -9.87
CA GLU A 489 29.52 9.14 -10.45
C GLU A 489 28.82 10.49 -10.67
N ALA A 490 27.57 10.48 -11.12
CA ALA A 490 26.80 11.70 -11.30
C ALA A 490 26.45 12.34 -9.95
N LEU A 491 26.11 11.54 -8.93
CA LEU A 491 25.95 12.04 -7.57
C LEU A 491 27.26 12.60 -7.00
N ALA A 492 28.43 12.04 -7.36
CA ALA A 492 29.72 12.59 -6.95
C ALA A 492 29.99 13.97 -7.56
N SER A 493 29.57 14.22 -8.81
CA SER A 493 29.62 15.56 -9.42
C SER A 493 28.78 16.56 -8.64
N VAL A 494 27.52 16.22 -8.34
CA VAL A 494 26.62 17.04 -7.50
C VAL A 494 27.22 17.30 -6.10
N SER A 495 27.79 16.26 -5.48
CA SER A 495 28.48 16.34 -4.19
C SER A 495 29.64 17.32 -4.23
N SER A 496 30.43 17.28 -5.30
CA SER A 496 31.56 18.18 -5.51
C SER A 496 31.11 19.63 -5.76
N GLY A 497 29.99 19.81 -6.47
CA GLY A 497 29.37 21.12 -6.72
C GLY A 497 28.87 21.77 -5.42
N LEU A 498 28.13 21.00 -4.61
CA LEU A 498 27.69 21.44 -3.28
C LEU A 498 28.87 21.79 -2.37
N ALA A 499 29.94 20.98 -2.38
CA ALA A 499 31.14 21.26 -1.59
C ALA A 499 31.86 22.55 -2.04
N ARG A 500 32.00 22.79 -3.35
CA ARG A 500 32.55 24.04 -3.90
C ARG A 500 31.68 25.25 -3.58
N LEU A 501 30.36 25.09 -3.58
CA LEU A 501 29.41 26.15 -3.27
C LEU A 501 29.41 26.48 -1.77
N THR A 502 29.53 25.45 -0.92
CA THR A 502 29.69 25.59 0.54
C THR A 502 31.00 26.32 0.89
N ALA A 503 32.09 26.01 0.19
CA ALA A 503 33.40 26.64 0.42
C ALA A 503 33.47 28.09 -0.09
N SER A 504 32.61 28.48 -1.03
CA SER A 504 32.62 29.82 -1.64
C SER A 504 31.63 30.80 -1.00
N LEU A 505 30.69 30.32 -0.18
CA LEU A 505 29.79 31.19 0.55
C LEU A 505 30.41 31.72 1.85
N PRO A 506 30.29 33.02 2.13
CA PRO A 506 30.86 33.63 3.31
C PRO A 506 30.15 33.15 4.57
N VAL A 507 30.91 32.93 5.63
CA VAL A 507 30.39 32.79 6.99
C VAL A 507 29.75 34.13 7.39
N ALA A 508 28.54 34.06 7.96
CA ALA A 508 27.72 35.22 8.29
C ALA A 508 28.54 36.36 8.96
N GLY A 509 28.62 37.51 8.29
CA GLY A 509 29.26 38.73 8.81
C GLY A 509 30.36 39.37 7.94
N SER A 510 30.87 38.70 6.90
CA SER A 510 31.79 39.35 5.94
C SER A 510 31.01 39.92 4.75
N GLY A 511 31.06 41.25 4.57
CA GLY A 511 30.40 41.93 3.47
C GLY A 511 30.91 41.48 2.09
N GLY A 512 29.96 41.32 1.16
CA GLY A 512 30.19 41.16 -0.28
C GLY A 512 30.85 39.84 -0.68
N ALA A 513 30.06 38.79 -0.91
CA ALA A 513 30.51 37.67 -1.74
C ALA A 513 29.91 37.81 -3.13
N ASP A 514 30.78 37.81 -4.14
CA ASP A 514 30.38 37.52 -5.52
C ASP A 514 29.70 36.14 -5.51
N VAL A 515 28.42 36.10 -5.83
CA VAL A 515 27.67 34.85 -6.00
C VAL A 515 28.41 34.04 -7.07
N PRO A 516 28.91 32.83 -6.79
CA PRO A 516 29.65 32.05 -7.77
C PRO A 516 28.67 31.41 -8.78
N ARG A 517 28.10 32.25 -9.65
CA ARG A 517 27.08 31.92 -10.65
C ARG A 517 27.48 30.77 -11.55
N GLU A 518 28.77 30.68 -11.88
CA GLU A 518 29.31 29.55 -12.68
C GLU A 518 29.27 28.22 -11.92
N THR A 519 29.53 28.24 -10.60
CA THR A 519 29.48 27.03 -9.76
C THR A 519 28.04 26.57 -9.56
N LEU A 520 27.11 27.51 -9.38
CA LEU A 520 25.67 27.22 -9.27
C LEU A 520 25.11 26.69 -10.60
N ALA A 521 25.44 27.32 -11.74
CA ALA A 521 25.02 26.85 -13.06
C ALA A 521 25.53 25.43 -13.34
N ARG A 522 26.77 25.12 -12.93
CA ARG A 522 27.33 23.78 -13.06
C ARG A 522 26.66 22.76 -12.12
N LEU A 523 26.31 23.15 -10.90
CA LEU A 523 25.58 22.31 -9.96
C LEU A 523 24.17 21.96 -10.47
N ARG A 524 23.45 22.95 -11.02
CA ARG A 524 22.16 22.74 -11.69
C ARG A 524 22.29 21.73 -12.84
N ALA A 525 23.26 21.92 -13.73
CA ALA A 525 23.53 21.00 -14.83
C ALA A 525 23.92 19.58 -14.36
N ASP A 526 24.73 19.46 -13.30
CA ASP A 526 25.09 18.16 -12.71
C ASP A 526 23.85 17.45 -12.10
N SER A 527 22.92 18.22 -11.53
CA SER A 527 21.66 17.68 -10.97
C SER A 527 20.69 17.19 -12.06
N GLU A 528 20.58 17.92 -13.17
CA GLU A 528 19.80 17.51 -14.35
C GLU A 528 20.40 16.25 -15.00
N ALA A 529 21.73 16.19 -15.12
CA ALA A 529 22.42 15.02 -15.65
C ALA A 529 22.22 13.77 -14.76
N LEU A 530 22.16 13.93 -13.44
CA LEU A 530 21.82 12.86 -12.51
C LEU A 530 20.38 12.38 -12.73
N SER A 531 19.43 13.31 -12.87
CA SER A 531 18.02 13.01 -13.14
C SER A 531 17.82 12.24 -14.44
N ALA A 532 18.47 12.68 -15.53
CA ALA A 532 18.45 11.98 -16.81
C ALA A 532 19.03 10.55 -16.70
N ARG A 533 20.16 10.38 -16.00
CA ARG A 533 20.78 9.06 -15.79
C ARG A 533 19.90 8.11 -14.98
N ILE A 534 19.15 8.61 -14.00
CA ILE A 534 18.19 7.80 -13.22
C ILE A 534 16.96 7.45 -14.05
N GLY A 535 16.50 8.36 -14.91
CA GLY A 535 15.46 8.08 -15.90
C GLY A 535 15.82 6.91 -16.81
N ASP A 536 17.03 6.93 -17.36
CA ASP A 536 17.56 5.92 -18.28
C ASP A 536 18.05 4.63 -17.60
N ALA A 537 18.26 4.66 -16.27
CA ALA A 537 18.74 3.51 -15.51
C ALA A 537 17.77 2.32 -15.61
N ARG A 538 18.32 1.17 -16.04
CA ARG A 538 17.63 -0.11 -16.05
C ARG A 538 17.97 -0.88 -14.79
N ILE A 539 17.06 -0.87 -13.82
CA ILE A 539 17.15 -1.74 -12.66
C ILE A 539 16.82 -3.16 -13.16
N THR A 540 17.67 -4.12 -12.83
CA THR A 540 17.47 -5.54 -13.17
C THR A 540 17.36 -6.37 -11.88
N PRO A 541 16.74 -7.56 -11.93
CA PRO A 541 16.72 -8.47 -10.78
C PRO A 541 18.13 -8.78 -10.25
N ALA A 542 19.10 -8.89 -11.15
CA ALA A 542 20.50 -9.12 -10.81
C ALA A 542 21.15 -7.92 -10.10
N SER A 543 20.90 -6.68 -10.56
CA SER A 543 21.44 -5.49 -9.89
C SER A 543 20.82 -5.25 -8.52
N MET A 544 19.51 -5.55 -8.38
CA MET A 544 18.79 -5.51 -7.12
C MET A 544 19.30 -6.57 -6.13
N ALA A 545 19.44 -7.83 -6.57
CA ALA A 545 19.96 -8.91 -5.73
C ALA A 545 21.43 -8.69 -5.34
N ALA A 546 22.26 -8.22 -6.27
CA ALA A 546 23.66 -7.88 -5.99
C ALA A 546 23.78 -6.70 -5.03
N GLY A 547 22.91 -5.69 -5.15
CA GLY A 547 22.88 -4.56 -4.25
C GLY A 547 22.36 -4.93 -2.86
N ALA A 548 21.30 -5.73 -2.77
CA ALA A 548 20.81 -6.29 -1.50
C ALA A 548 21.88 -7.14 -0.80
N SER A 549 22.61 -7.96 -1.56
CA SER A 549 23.76 -8.73 -1.06
C SER A 549 24.88 -7.82 -0.53
N ARG A 550 25.14 -6.67 -1.16
CA ARG A 550 26.10 -5.68 -0.64
C ARG A 550 25.61 -5.01 0.63
N SER A 551 24.33 -4.62 0.70
CA SER A 551 23.74 -4.00 1.89
C SER A 551 23.68 -4.96 3.08
N LEU A 552 23.43 -6.26 2.83
CA LEU A 552 23.41 -7.31 3.87
C LEU A 552 24.79 -7.69 4.40
N ARG A 553 25.86 -7.46 3.61
CA ARG A 553 27.22 -7.81 4.02
C ARG A 553 27.88 -6.78 4.94
N GLY A 554 27.24 -5.62 5.16
CA GLY A 554 27.83 -4.54 5.94
C GLY A 554 29.13 -3.99 5.34
N PRO A 555 29.72 -2.93 5.92
CA PRO A 555 30.94 -2.30 5.40
C PRO A 555 32.23 -3.17 5.54
N ASP A 556 32.19 -4.31 6.24
CA ASP A 556 33.39 -5.12 6.53
C ASP A 556 33.69 -6.24 5.52
N ALA A 557 32.86 -6.43 4.48
CA ALA A 557 33.12 -7.44 3.45
C ALA A 557 33.89 -6.88 2.24
N ILE A 558 35.03 -6.24 2.48
CA ILE A 558 36.07 -6.14 1.46
C ILE A 558 36.94 -7.39 1.59
N THR A 559 36.63 -8.43 0.81
CA THR A 559 37.63 -9.46 0.55
C THR A 559 38.81 -8.84 -0.19
N PRO A 560 40.07 -9.06 0.27
CA PRO A 560 41.26 -8.55 -0.40
C PRO A 560 41.56 -9.44 -1.60
N ALA A 561 41.03 -9.07 -2.76
CA ALA A 561 41.50 -9.62 -4.02
C ALA A 561 41.54 -8.49 -5.04
N SER A 562 42.74 -8.25 -5.56
CA SER A 562 43.14 -7.25 -6.54
C SER A 562 42.97 -5.78 -6.12
N LEU A 563 43.99 -5.24 -5.43
CA LEU A 563 44.74 -4.11 -5.98
C LEU A 563 46.17 -4.19 -5.43
N ASP A 564 47.00 -4.70 -6.34
CA ASP A 564 48.41 -4.99 -6.24
C ASP A 564 49.23 -3.76 -5.81
N VAL A 565 49.82 -3.83 -4.61
CA VAL A 565 50.90 -2.95 -4.17
C VAL A 565 52.18 -3.44 -4.83
N SER A 566 52.37 -3.13 -6.11
CA SER A 566 53.68 -3.19 -6.80
C SER A 566 53.62 -2.59 -8.20
N ARG A 567 53.67 -1.25 -8.29
CA ARG A 567 54.29 -0.53 -9.42
C ARG A 567 54.59 0.93 -9.03
N ARG A 568 55.85 1.21 -8.71
CA ARG A 568 56.47 2.51 -9.06
C ARG A 568 56.77 2.48 -10.57
N PRO A 569 56.51 3.59 -11.28
CA PRO A 569 57.62 4.43 -11.72
C PRO A 569 57.33 5.95 -11.54
N ASP A 570 58.28 6.68 -10.96
CA ASP A 570 59.05 7.77 -11.59
C ASP A 570 58.25 9.08 -11.76
N GLY A 571 58.46 10.08 -10.90
CA GLY A 571 59.39 11.18 -11.17
C GLY A 571 58.73 12.19 -12.12
N THR A 572 58.23 13.34 -11.67
CA THR A 572 58.98 14.61 -11.59
C THR A 572 58.04 15.79 -11.26
N GLY A 573 58.56 16.83 -10.57
CA GLY A 573 58.00 18.21 -10.54
C GLY A 573 57.24 18.60 -9.27
N MET A 574 57.90 19.17 -8.23
CA MET A 574 58.01 20.62 -7.94
C MET A 574 56.64 21.30 -7.69
N THR A 575 56.35 22.07 -6.63
CA THR A 575 57.23 22.85 -5.73
C THR A 575 56.43 23.43 -4.53
N ARG A 576 57.09 23.45 -3.36
CA ARG A 576 57.34 24.57 -2.43
C ARG A 576 56.20 25.46 -1.89
N ASN A 577 56.30 25.62 -0.55
CA ASN A 577 56.02 26.80 0.28
C ASN A 577 54.52 27.06 0.53
N SER A 578 54.01 27.32 1.73
CA SER A 578 54.62 27.69 3.01
C SER A 578 53.50 27.76 4.06
N CYS A 579 53.72 27.21 5.25
CA CYS A 579 53.23 27.81 6.51
C CYS A 579 54.03 29.11 6.70
N PRO A 580 53.54 30.26 7.25
CA PRO A 580 53.14 30.41 8.66
C PRO A 580 52.20 31.63 9.02
N PHE A 581 52.03 31.88 10.33
CA PHE A 581 51.55 33.10 11.05
C PHE A 581 50.03 33.26 11.27
N ALA A 582 49.52 33.34 12.50
CA ALA A 582 49.73 34.28 13.63
C ALA A 582 48.89 35.56 13.58
N ALA A 583 48.41 35.95 14.76
CA ALA A 583 47.41 36.97 15.06
C ALA A 583 47.78 38.42 14.69
N GLY A 584 46.76 39.27 14.53
CA GLY A 584 46.93 40.73 14.47
C GLY A 584 45.63 41.53 14.52
N ARG A 585 45.43 42.28 15.61
CA ARG A 585 44.44 43.37 15.80
C ARG A 585 44.78 44.59 14.91
N ARG A 586 43.80 45.23 14.26
CA ARG A 586 43.57 46.71 14.16
C ARG A 586 42.74 47.14 12.94
N GLY A 587 41.89 48.16 13.15
CA GLY A 587 41.27 49.05 12.14
C GLY A 587 39.88 48.59 11.73
N LEU A 588 38.75 49.12 12.23
CA LEU A 588 38.31 50.48 12.58
C LEU A 588 38.20 51.46 11.39
N LEU A 589 36.92 51.74 11.04
CA LEU A 589 36.31 52.97 10.49
C LEU A 589 36.45 53.36 9.01
N LEU A 590 35.40 54.09 8.58
CA LEU A 590 35.12 54.83 7.33
C LEU A 590 34.51 53.97 6.20
N GLY A 591 33.42 54.35 5.55
CA GLY A 591 32.63 55.60 5.49
C GLY A 591 31.62 55.42 4.34
N LEU A 592 30.33 55.69 4.57
CA LEU A 592 29.60 56.82 3.97
C LEU A 592 29.61 56.89 2.43
N ALA A 593 28.40 56.79 1.85
CA ALA A 593 27.75 57.81 1.00
C ALA A 593 27.23 57.33 -0.38
N GLY A 594 25.97 57.71 -0.63
CA GLY A 594 25.38 57.95 -1.96
C GLY A 594 24.61 56.76 -2.55
N GLY A 595 23.36 56.88 -3.02
CA GLY A 595 22.52 58.03 -3.25
C GLY A 595 21.19 57.59 -3.89
N ALA A 596 20.24 58.51 -3.85
CA ALA A 596 18.81 58.41 -4.18
C ALA A 596 18.42 57.78 -5.54
N GLY A 597 17.19 57.23 -5.59
CA GLY A 597 16.47 56.96 -6.83
C GLY A 597 15.05 56.42 -6.58
N LEU A 598 14.08 57.31 -6.51
CA LEU A 598 12.64 57.05 -6.37
C LEU A 598 12.06 56.24 -7.55
N ALA A 599 11.32 55.19 -7.26
CA ALA A 599 10.21 54.73 -8.10
C ALA A 599 9.13 54.08 -7.21
N THR A 600 8.13 54.87 -6.85
CA THR A 600 6.89 54.41 -6.23
C THR A 600 6.02 53.72 -7.27
N THR A 601 5.92 52.40 -7.21
CA THR A 601 4.76 51.67 -7.73
C THR A 601 4.18 50.81 -6.61
N ALA A 602 3.09 51.31 -6.05
CA ALA A 602 2.20 50.53 -5.21
C ALA A 602 1.61 49.40 -6.07
N VAL A 603 2.20 48.22 -5.96
CA VAL A 603 1.51 46.97 -6.28
C VAL A 603 1.12 46.41 -4.92
N ALA A 604 -0.18 46.31 -4.69
CA ALA A 604 -0.75 45.68 -3.51
C ALA A 604 -0.11 44.30 -3.34
N ALA A 605 0.73 44.16 -2.31
CA ALA A 605 1.23 42.88 -1.88
C ALA A 605 0.00 42.01 -1.56
N PRO A 606 -0.09 40.77 -2.04
CA PRO A 606 -0.90 39.80 -1.32
C PRO A 606 -0.31 39.80 0.09
N LEU A 607 -1.15 40.03 1.09
CA LEU A 607 -0.82 39.72 2.47
C LEU A 607 -0.55 38.21 2.52
N MET A 608 0.68 37.80 2.21
CA MET A 608 1.20 36.53 2.70
C MET A 608 1.29 36.74 4.20
N GLN A 609 0.24 36.32 4.90
CA GLN A 609 0.39 35.95 6.29
C GLN A 609 1.58 34.98 6.34
N GLU A 610 2.63 35.37 7.05
CA GLU A 610 3.63 34.42 7.50
C GLU A 610 2.87 33.23 8.11
N PRO A 611 3.25 31.97 7.80
CA PRO A 611 2.77 30.85 8.60
C PRO A 611 3.06 31.21 10.07
N PRO A 612 2.11 31.01 11.01
CA PRO A 612 2.25 31.51 12.37
C PRO A 612 3.63 31.14 12.91
N GLY A 613 4.47 32.17 13.10
CA GLY A 613 5.82 32.01 13.60
C GLY A 613 5.75 31.33 14.96
N ARG A 614 6.53 30.27 15.13
CA ARG A 614 6.72 29.56 16.40
C ARG A 614 6.99 30.59 17.49
N ASP A 615 6.22 30.56 18.57
CA ASP A 615 6.45 31.46 19.69
C ASP A 615 7.84 31.14 20.27
N ALA A 616 8.80 32.06 20.13
CA ALA A 616 10.17 31.86 20.60
C ALA A 616 10.24 31.60 22.12
N ALA A 617 9.18 31.98 22.84
CA ALA A 617 8.97 31.67 24.25
C ALA A 617 8.67 30.17 24.49
N GLU A 618 7.87 29.51 23.66
CA GLU A 618 7.54 28.09 23.79
C GLU A 618 8.75 27.20 23.51
N ALA A 619 9.58 27.55 22.51
CA ALA A 619 10.80 26.81 22.18
C ALA A 619 11.86 26.87 23.30
N ARG A 620 11.87 27.95 24.09
CA ARG A 620 12.79 28.15 25.22
C ARG A 620 12.27 27.60 26.55
N GLN A 621 11.07 27.03 26.58
CA GLN A 621 10.51 26.47 27.79
C GLN A 621 11.35 25.29 28.28
N ALA A 622 12.03 25.43 29.41
CA ALA A 622 12.78 24.36 30.05
C ALA A 622 11.96 23.73 31.20
N VAL A 623 12.07 22.41 31.36
CA VAL A 623 11.54 21.69 32.51
C VAL A 623 12.70 21.29 33.42
N GLY A 624 12.57 21.53 34.72
CA GLY A 624 13.60 21.16 35.69
C GLY A 624 13.85 19.65 35.72
N PHE A 625 15.12 19.24 35.61
CA PHE A 625 15.54 17.84 35.72
C PHE A 625 15.58 17.33 37.17
N HIS A 626 16.03 18.19 38.10
CA HIS A 626 16.24 17.82 39.51
C HIS A 626 14.94 17.87 40.32
N GLY A 627 14.80 16.92 41.23
CA GLY A 627 13.64 16.79 42.13
C GLY A 627 13.56 15.41 42.78
N SER A 628 12.62 15.25 43.72
CA SER A 628 12.36 13.96 44.38
C SER A 628 11.79 12.90 43.43
N HIS A 629 11.13 13.35 42.36
CA HIS A 629 10.54 12.51 41.32
C HIS A 629 11.07 12.92 39.95
N GLN A 630 11.11 11.97 39.02
CA GLN A 630 11.52 12.28 37.65
C GLN A 630 10.46 13.15 36.93
N PRO A 631 10.91 14.09 36.07
CA PRO A 631 10.03 14.80 35.17
C PRO A 631 9.44 13.86 34.11
N GLY A 632 8.34 14.29 33.47
CA GLY A 632 7.61 13.51 32.46
C GLY A 632 6.50 12.61 33.05
N ILE A 633 6.31 12.61 34.37
CA ILE A 633 5.23 11.88 35.06
C ILE A 633 4.04 12.83 35.32
N LEU A 634 4.23 13.84 36.17
CA LEU A 634 3.18 14.81 36.53
C LEU A 634 3.12 16.02 35.59
N ASN A 635 4.18 16.26 34.82
CA ASN A 635 4.22 17.37 33.88
C ASN A 635 3.10 17.21 32.85
N PRO A 636 2.41 18.30 32.49
CA PRO A 636 1.40 18.27 31.42
C PRO A 636 1.98 17.64 30.16
N PRO A 637 1.24 16.76 29.48
CA PRO A 637 1.73 16.13 28.26
C PRO A 637 1.92 17.19 27.17
N PRO A 638 3.11 17.27 26.54
CA PRO A 638 3.32 18.16 25.40
C PRO A 638 2.77 17.50 24.12
N ALA A 639 2.90 18.16 22.97
CA ALA A 639 2.32 17.68 21.71
C ALA A 639 3.02 16.44 21.14
N ALA A 640 4.30 16.19 21.47
CA ALA A 640 5.04 15.04 21.00
C ALA A 640 5.55 14.17 22.15
N GLY A 641 5.42 12.85 21.98
CA GLY A 641 5.91 11.84 22.90
C GLY A 641 6.56 10.69 22.15
N MET A 642 7.51 10.04 22.78
CA MET A 642 8.17 8.85 22.26
C MET A 642 8.52 7.94 23.43
N VAL A 643 8.36 6.64 23.21
CA VAL A 643 8.93 5.62 24.09
C VAL A 643 9.99 4.84 23.33
N ALA A 644 11.13 4.58 23.97
CA ALA A 644 12.21 3.79 23.42
C ALA A 644 12.66 2.78 24.48
N ALA A 645 12.51 1.50 24.18
CA ALA A 645 12.99 0.42 25.04
C ALA A 645 14.35 -0.08 24.57
N PHE A 646 15.20 -0.44 25.52
CA PHE A 646 16.57 -0.85 25.29
C PHE A 646 16.88 -2.15 26.01
N ASP A 647 17.75 -2.94 25.40
CA ASP A 647 18.49 -3.98 26.09
C ASP A 647 19.82 -3.37 26.59
N VAL A 648 20.16 -3.63 27.86
CA VAL A 648 21.39 -3.10 28.47
C VAL A 648 22.53 -4.06 28.20
N LEU A 649 23.59 -3.55 27.57
CA LEU A 649 24.79 -4.28 27.15
C LEU A 649 25.93 -4.19 28.17
N ALA A 650 25.76 -3.42 29.25
CA ALA A 650 26.75 -3.31 30.31
C ALA A 650 27.17 -4.71 30.80
N PRO A 651 28.47 -5.03 30.84
CA PRO A 651 28.93 -6.39 31.17
C PRO A 651 28.80 -6.72 32.65
N ASP A 652 28.80 -5.70 33.51
CA ASP A 652 28.77 -5.83 34.95
C ASP A 652 28.10 -4.61 35.61
N ARG A 653 28.01 -4.64 36.94
CA ARG A 653 27.39 -3.57 37.74
C ARG A 653 28.12 -2.22 37.61
N ALA A 654 29.43 -2.22 37.41
CA ALA A 654 30.20 -0.98 37.22
C ALA A 654 29.88 -0.34 35.86
N GLY A 655 29.70 -1.16 34.82
CA GLY A 655 29.19 -0.72 33.52
C GLY A 655 27.77 -0.17 33.61
N LEU A 656 26.90 -0.77 34.43
CA LEU A 656 25.55 -0.27 34.69
C LEU A 656 25.55 1.08 35.42
N GLU A 657 26.41 1.23 36.44
CA GLU A 657 26.61 2.53 37.10
C GLU A 657 27.10 3.61 36.12
N ARG A 658 28.06 3.25 35.24
CA ARG A 658 28.55 4.15 34.18
C ARG A 658 27.42 4.59 33.27
N LEU A 659 26.55 3.66 32.85
CA LEU A 659 25.39 3.96 32.04
C LEU A 659 24.46 4.96 32.74
N PHE A 660 24.15 4.76 34.01
CA PHE A 660 23.26 5.66 34.74
C PHE A 660 23.82 7.08 34.93
N ARG A 661 25.12 7.19 35.22
CA ARG A 661 25.81 8.49 35.30
C ARG A 661 25.80 9.20 33.94
N LEU A 662 26.07 8.45 32.87
CA LEU A 662 26.03 8.96 31.50
C LEU A 662 24.64 9.48 31.13
N LEU A 663 23.59 8.66 31.33
CA LEU A 663 22.21 9.04 31.07
C LEU A 663 21.82 10.29 31.86
N THR A 664 22.15 10.35 33.15
CA THR A 664 21.88 11.53 33.99
C THR A 664 22.51 12.78 33.39
N GLY A 665 23.80 12.73 33.02
CA GLY A 665 24.50 13.87 32.43
C GLY A 665 23.92 14.33 31.09
N ARG A 666 23.60 13.38 30.20
CA ARG A 666 23.00 13.71 28.89
C ARG A 666 21.59 14.27 29.04
N ILE A 667 20.74 13.64 29.85
CA ILE A 667 19.36 14.08 30.07
C ILE A 667 19.33 15.48 30.68
N ALA A 668 20.14 15.73 31.71
CA ALA A 668 20.21 17.06 32.34
C ALA A 668 20.62 18.15 31.33
N PHE A 669 21.62 17.88 30.48
CA PHE A 669 22.04 18.79 29.42
C PHE A 669 20.94 19.03 28.37
N LEU A 670 20.34 17.96 27.84
CA LEU A 670 19.33 18.05 26.79
C LEU A 670 18.07 18.80 27.29
N MET A 671 17.64 18.56 28.52
CA MET A 671 16.48 19.24 29.12
C MET A 671 16.74 20.71 29.46
N ALA A 672 17.99 21.07 29.76
CA ALA A 672 18.39 22.45 29.99
C ALA A 672 18.65 23.22 28.69
N GLY A 673 19.00 22.52 27.61
CA GLY A 673 19.46 23.11 26.36
C GLY A 673 20.85 23.75 26.49
N GLY A 674 21.34 24.29 25.38
CA GLY A 674 22.60 25.02 25.30
C GLY A 674 23.50 24.57 24.17
N MET A 675 24.72 25.12 24.16
CA MET A 675 25.73 24.78 23.16
C MET A 675 26.34 23.40 23.45
N PRO A 676 26.31 22.46 22.49
CA PRO A 676 27.08 21.23 22.61
C PRO A 676 28.58 21.55 22.61
N PRO A 677 29.42 20.71 23.21
CA PRO A 677 30.85 20.96 23.29
C PRO A 677 31.47 21.01 21.89
N GLU A 678 32.40 21.94 21.69
CA GLU A 678 33.11 22.07 20.42
C GLU A 678 34.02 20.86 20.22
N ALA A 679 33.84 20.14 19.11
CA ALA A 679 34.64 18.99 18.75
C ALA A 679 35.76 19.42 17.79
N ASP A 680 36.96 18.87 17.95
CA ASP A 680 38.01 18.98 16.95
C ASP A 680 37.48 18.39 15.62
N PRO A 681 37.60 19.10 14.47
CA PRO A 681 37.03 18.69 13.19
C PRO A 681 37.46 17.30 12.68
N ARG A 682 38.52 16.72 13.26
CA ARG A 682 38.97 15.35 12.95
C ARG A 682 38.10 14.27 13.59
N PHE A 683 37.28 14.61 14.58
CA PHE A 683 36.36 13.69 15.24
C PHE A 683 34.93 13.90 14.76
N PRO A 684 34.04 12.90 14.95
CA PRO A 684 32.62 13.11 14.77
C PRO A 684 32.14 14.32 15.59
N PRO A 685 31.16 15.11 15.08
CA PRO A 685 30.63 16.26 15.81
C PRO A 685 30.10 15.83 17.18
N ALA A 686 30.06 16.72 18.17
CA ALA A 686 29.53 16.38 19.50
C ALA A 686 28.00 16.19 19.49
N ASP A 687 27.28 16.88 18.61
CA ASP A 687 25.83 16.79 18.43
C ASP A 687 25.43 16.23 17.05
N SER A 688 24.16 15.91 16.85
CA SER A 688 23.60 15.53 15.55
C SER A 688 23.33 16.70 14.60
N GLY A 689 23.20 17.92 15.12
CA GLY A 689 22.89 19.14 14.38
C GLY A 689 21.43 19.36 14.03
N ILE A 690 20.51 18.44 14.39
CA ILE A 690 19.09 18.51 13.99
C ILE A 690 18.42 19.80 14.46
N LEU A 691 18.76 20.27 15.66
CA LEU A 691 18.16 21.48 16.25
C LEU A 691 18.98 22.75 15.97
N GLY A 692 20.02 22.66 15.13
CA GLY A 692 20.98 23.74 14.91
C GLY A 692 22.15 23.70 15.91
N PRO A 693 22.97 24.77 15.94
CA PRO A 693 24.17 24.83 16.76
C PRO A 693 23.87 24.96 18.25
N GLU A 694 22.74 25.57 18.62
CA GLU A 694 22.28 25.69 20.00
C GLU A 694 21.07 24.78 20.20
N ILE A 695 21.14 23.88 21.16
CA ILE A 695 20.06 22.94 21.48
C ILE A 695 19.03 23.70 22.32
N VAL A 696 17.81 23.85 21.80
CA VAL A 696 16.71 24.45 22.55
C VAL A 696 16.00 23.40 23.42
N PRO A 697 15.55 23.75 24.65
CA PRO A 697 14.90 22.81 25.56
C PRO A 697 13.55 22.28 25.07
N ASP A 698 12.73 23.13 24.43
CA ASP A 698 11.46 22.74 23.80
C ASP A 698 10.48 21.93 24.69
N GLY A 699 10.44 22.22 25.99
CA GLY A 699 9.62 21.50 26.96
C GLY A 699 10.05 20.04 27.18
N LEU A 700 11.29 19.69 26.81
CA LEU A 700 11.79 18.32 26.85
C LEU A 700 11.77 17.76 28.27
N THR A 701 11.26 16.54 28.38
CA THR A 701 11.36 15.68 29.55
C THR A 701 11.82 14.30 29.12
N VAL A 702 12.72 13.69 29.88
CA VAL A 702 13.15 12.30 29.69
C VAL A 702 12.99 11.56 31.00
N THR A 703 12.11 10.55 31.03
CA THR A 703 11.88 9.68 32.18
C THR A 703 12.56 8.33 31.94
N VAL A 704 13.37 7.88 32.89
CA VAL A 704 14.08 6.59 32.84
C VAL A 704 13.38 5.56 33.71
N ALA A 705 13.02 4.42 33.13
CA ALA A 705 12.39 3.32 33.84
C ALA A 705 13.07 1.98 33.57
N LEU A 706 13.02 1.07 34.54
CA LEU A 706 13.72 -0.22 34.51
C LEU A 706 12.75 -1.38 34.35
N GLY A 707 13.02 -2.28 33.41
CA GLY A 707 12.23 -3.48 33.21
C GLY A 707 12.62 -4.61 34.16
N ALA A 708 11.73 -5.59 34.31
CA ALA A 708 11.97 -6.75 35.18
C ALA A 708 13.24 -7.54 34.81
N SER A 709 13.63 -7.56 33.53
CA SER A 709 14.80 -8.30 33.03
C SER A 709 16.13 -7.71 33.49
N LEU A 710 16.20 -6.42 33.85
CA LEU A 710 17.42 -5.82 34.41
C LEU A 710 17.80 -6.41 35.78
N PHE A 711 16.81 -6.97 36.49
CA PHE A 711 17.00 -7.57 37.82
C PHE A 711 17.27 -9.07 37.75
N ASP A 712 17.78 -9.57 36.63
CA ASP A 712 18.29 -10.93 36.52
C ASP A 712 19.66 -11.07 37.24
N GLY A 713 20.38 -12.16 36.93
CA GLY A 713 21.67 -12.45 37.54
C GLY A 713 22.83 -11.55 37.09
N ARG A 714 22.70 -10.76 36.01
CA ARG A 714 23.82 -10.02 35.38
C ARG A 714 24.51 -9.05 36.33
N TYR A 715 23.72 -8.38 37.16
CA TYR A 715 24.19 -7.25 37.98
C TYR A 715 24.09 -7.48 39.49
N GLY A 716 23.67 -8.69 39.92
CA GLY A 716 23.42 -8.99 41.33
C GLY A 716 22.22 -8.25 41.92
N LEU A 717 21.29 -7.77 41.09
CA LEU A 717 20.17 -6.92 41.51
C LEU A 717 18.88 -7.67 41.85
N ALA A 718 18.84 -8.99 41.69
CA ALA A 718 17.62 -9.78 41.88
C ALA A 718 16.91 -9.56 43.23
N ALA A 719 17.67 -9.44 44.32
CA ALA A 719 17.14 -9.17 45.66
C ALA A 719 16.69 -7.70 45.88
N ARG A 720 16.96 -6.82 44.92
CA ARG A 720 16.62 -5.39 44.94
C ARG A 720 15.50 -5.03 43.99
N LYS A 721 14.93 -6.00 43.27
CA LYS A 721 13.80 -5.77 42.37
C LYS A 721 12.58 -5.23 43.15
N PRO A 722 11.87 -4.21 42.64
CA PRO A 722 10.61 -3.78 43.22
C PRO A 722 9.63 -4.96 43.28
N VAL A 723 8.90 -5.09 44.40
CA VAL A 723 8.15 -6.28 44.78
C VAL A 723 7.08 -6.63 43.76
N HIS A 724 6.42 -5.61 43.22
CA HIS A 724 5.35 -5.77 42.23
C HIS A 724 5.84 -5.70 40.79
N LEU A 725 7.15 -5.53 40.53
CA LEU A 725 7.69 -5.51 39.17
C LEU A 725 7.75 -6.94 38.61
N GLU A 726 6.96 -7.17 37.56
CA GLU A 726 6.94 -8.44 36.84
C GLU A 726 7.01 -8.23 35.32
N VAL A 727 7.35 -9.30 34.60
CA VAL A 727 7.28 -9.29 33.14
C VAL A 727 5.81 -9.21 32.72
N MET A 728 5.52 -8.34 31.75
CA MET A 728 4.17 -8.16 31.23
C MET A 728 3.62 -9.49 30.72
N ARG A 729 2.46 -9.88 31.26
CA ARG A 729 1.73 -11.08 30.84
C ARG A 729 0.74 -10.73 29.74
N ARG A 730 0.31 -11.76 29.00
CA ARG A 730 -0.72 -11.65 27.98
C ARG A 730 -2.10 -11.56 28.63
N PHE A 731 -2.91 -10.57 28.22
CA PHE A 731 -4.35 -10.53 28.50
C PHE A 731 -5.16 -11.20 27.36
N PRO A 732 -6.42 -11.60 27.59
CA PRO A 732 -7.21 -12.35 26.60
C PRO A 732 -7.27 -11.74 25.20
N ASN A 733 -7.41 -10.41 25.09
CA ASN A 733 -7.48 -9.71 23.80
C ASN A 733 -6.12 -9.44 23.14
N ASP A 734 -5.00 -9.75 23.81
CA ASP A 734 -3.69 -9.37 23.31
C ASP A 734 -3.25 -10.22 22.11
N ALA A 735 -2.63 -9.55 21.13
CA ALA A 735 -1.88 -10.14 20.03
C ALA A 735 -0.41 -9.65 20.09
N LEU A 736 0.28 -9.98 21.19
CA LEU A 736 1.61 -9.44 21.48
C LEU A 736 2.64 -9.90 20.44
N GLU A 737 3.29 -8.93 19.81
CA GLU A 737 4.46 -9.11 18.96
C GLU A 737 5.73 -9.02 19.81
N ARG A 738 6.55 -10.07 19.77
CA ARG A 738 7.74 -10.21 20.64
C ARG A 738 8.72 -9.03 20.50
N ASP A 739 8.89 -8.52 19.30
CA ASP A 739 9.85 -7.45 19.00
C ASP A 739 9.39 -6.09 19.55
N TRP A 740 8.09 -5.95 19.79
CA TRP A 740 7.46 -4.77 20.39
C TRP A 740 7.25 -4.88 21.90
N CYS A 741 7.78 -5.94 22.54
CA CYS A 741 7.56 -6.21 23.96
C CYS A 741 8.83 -6.05 24.80
N HIS A 742 8.64 -5.56 26.03
CA HIS A 742 9.64 -5.53 27.11
C HIS A 742 10.89 -4.69 26.82
N GLY A 743 11.91 -4.81 27.67
CA GLY A 743 13.19 -4.11 27.59
C GLY A 743 13.80 -4.04 28.99
N ASP A 744 15.12 -3.97 29.08
CA ASP A 744 15.83 -3.77 30.35
C ASP A 744 15.64 -2.34 30.88
N LEU A 745 15.60 -1.38 29.96
CA LEU A 745 15.46 0.04 30.25
C LEU A 745 14.49 0.68 29.26
N LEU A 746 13.66 1.61 29.73
CA LEU A 746 12.74 2.41 28.93
C LEU A 746 13.07 3.88 29.11
N LEU A 747 13.13 4.60 28.00
CA LEU A 747 13.12 6.06 27.96
C LEU A 747 11.77 6.53 27.46
N GLN A 748 11.05 7.32 28.27
CA GLN A 748 9.94 8.13 27.82
C GLN A 748 10.46 9.54 27.53
N VAL A 749 10.44 9.96 26.27
CA VAL A 749 10.94 11.25 25.79
C VAL A 749 9.76 12.08 25.31
N CYS A 750 9.51 13.24 25.89
CA CYS A 750 8.39 14.09 25.49
C CYS A 750 8.85 15.53 25.32
N ALA A 751 8.40 16.21 24.27
CA ALA A 751 8.73 17.59 23.97
C ALA A 751 7.58 18.25 23.19
N ASN A 752 7.66 19.56 22.98
CA ASN A 752 6.67 20.27 22.17
C ASN A 752 6.72 19.84 20.69
N THR A 753 7.86 19.38 20.19
CA THR A 753 8.02 18.92 18.81
C THR A 753 8.65 17.52 18.68
N PRO A 754 8.28 16.73 17.64
CA PRO A 754 8.91 15.43 17.37
C PRO A 754 10.40 15.52 17.06
N GLN A 755 10.88 16.63 16.51
CA GLN A 755 12.30 16.82 16.20
C GLN A 755 13.14 16.84 17.49
N SER A 756 12.64 17.47 18.55
CA SER A 756 13.30 17.50 19.86
C SER A 756 13.34 16.12 20.52
N THR A 757 12.28 15.32 20.40
CA THR A 757 12.29 13.95 20.94
C THR A 757 13.28 13.06 20.19
N ILE A 758 13.32 13.14 18.85
CA ILE A 758 14.26 12.40 18.01
C ILE A 758 15.72 12.82 18.28
N HIS A 759 15.97 14.12 18.43
CA HIS A 759 17.29 14.66 18.76
C HIS A 759 17.82 14.06 20.07
N ALA A 760 17.01 14.12 21.14
CA ALA A 760 17.39 13.59 22.44
C ALA A 760 17.71 12.09 22.40
N LEU A 761 16.93 11.30 21.65
CA LEU A 761 17.21 9.87 21.49
C LEU A 761 18.51 9.62 20.72
N ARG A 762 18.76 10.36 19.63
CA ARG A 762 20.00 10.23 18.86
C ARG A 762 21.23 10.58 19.71
N ASP A 763 21.11 11.61 20.55
CA ASP A 763 22.16 12.00 21.47
C ASP A 763 22.51 10.88 22.47
N ILE A 764 21.49 10.29 23.10
CA ILE A 764 21.67 9.20 24.06
C ILE A 764 22.26 7.95 23.40
N ILE A 765 21.76 7.55 22.22
CA ILE A 765 22.31 6.39 21.48
C ILE A 765 23.78 6.62 21.11
N LYS A 766 24.11 7.84 20.67
CA LYS A 766 25.48 8.22 20.33
C LYS A 766 26.42 8.21 21.54
N ALA A 767 25.91 8.60 22.71
CA ALA A 767 26.69 8.63 23.94
C ALA A 767 26.94 7.23 24.53
N ALA A 768 26.02 6.28 24.31
CA ALA A 768 26.03 4.96 24.95
C ALA A 768 26.01 3.75 23.98
N PRO A 769 26.76 3.73 22.86
CA PRO A 769 26.67 2.67 21.85
C PRO A 769 27.19 1.31 22.35
N ASP A 770 28.08 1.31 23.35
CA ASP A 770 28.64 0.12 24.00
C ASP A 770 27.77 -0.39 25.17
N LEU A 771 26.78 0.40 25.61
CA LEU A 771 26.00 0.12 26.83
C LEU A 771 24.51 -0.11 26.55
N LEU A 772 23.98 0.40 25.43
CA LEU A 772 22.57 0.32 25.07
C LEU A 772 22.38 -0.20 23.65
N ARG A 773 21.47 -1.16 23.50
CA ARG A 773 20.92 -1.54 22.20
C ARG A 773 19.44 -1.15 22.16
N LEU A 774 19.05 -0.33 21.20
CA LEU A 774 17.64 -0.02 20.98
C LEU A 774 16.89 -1.30 20.59
N ARG A 775 15.85 -1.65 21.35
CA ARG A 775 15.02 -2.84 21.14
C ARG A 775 13.82 -2.52 20.26
N TRP A 776 13.04 -1.53 20.67
CA TRP A 776 11.93 -0.98 19.90
C TRP A 776 11.72 0.48 20.29
N ARG A 777 11.09 1.25 19.40
CA ARG A 777 10.68 2.63 19.66
C ARG A 777 9.33 2.89 19.03
N LEU A 778 8.53 3.73 19.67
CA LEU A 778 7.28 4.21 19.10
C LEU A 778 7.12 5.71 19.38
N ASP A 779 6.97 6.47 18.31
CA ASP A 779 6.66 7.89 18.33
C ASP A 779 5.14 8.07 18.47
N GLY A 780 4.72 9.18 19.09
CA GLY A 780 3.33 9.52 19.25
C GLY A 780 3.09 11.02 19.38
N THR A 781 1.86 11.43 19.12
CA THR A 781 1.45 12.84 19.09
C THR A 781 0.12 13.03 19.82
N LEU A 782 -0.09 14.26 20.28
CA LEU A 782 -1.39 14.75 20.71
C LEU A 782 -1.77 15.95 19.83
N PRO A 783 -3.07 16.14 19.52
CA PRO A 783 -3.52 17.33 18.83
C PRO A 783 -3.05 18.58 19.57
N PRO A 784 -2.48 19.58 18.87
CA PRO A 784 -2.03 20.81 19.52
C PRO A 784 -3.22 21.49 20.20
N ALA A 785 -3.01 22.00 21.42
CA ALA A 785 -4.01 22.81 22.10
C ALA A 785 -4.30 24.05 21.25
N SER A 786 -5.56 24.28 20.90
CA SER A 786 -5.93 25.42 20.05
C SER A 786 -5.62 26.75 20.76
N GLY A 787 -4.58 27.44 20.29
CA GLY A 787 -4.31 28.87 20.49
C GLY A 787 -4.24 29.38 21.94
N GLY A 788 -3.02 29.53 22.46
CA GLY A 788 -2.50 30.62 23.31
C GLY A 788 -3.20 31.13 24.59
N GLN A 789 -4.49 30.90 24.83
CA GLN A 789 -5.23 31.51 25.95
C GLN A 789 -6.50 30.75 26.39
N ALA A 790 -6.91 29.68 25.71
CA ALA A 790 -8.00 28.83 26.18
C ALA A 790 -7.50 27.88 27.30
N PRO A 791 -8.34 27.53 28.30
CA PRO A 791 -7.98 26.48 29.26
C PRO A 791 -7.61 25.20 28.49
N ARG A 792 -6.51 24.55 28.88
CA ARG A 792 -6.02 23.31 28.24
C ARG A 792 -7.17 22.31 28.17
N GLN A 793 -7.68 22.09 26.95
CA GLN A 793 -8.73 21.10 26.72
C GLN A 793 -8.14 19.69 26.84
N THR A 794 -8.93 18.75 27.34
CA THR A 794 -8.57 17.34 27.33
C THR A 794 -8.28 16.89 25.88
N PRO A 795 -7.10 16.32 25.59
CA PRO A 795 -6.75 15.91 24.24
C PRO A 795 -7.67 14.78 23.76
N ARG A 796 -7.75 14.58 22.44
CA ARG A 796 -8.51 13.48 21.84
C ARG A 796 -7.60 12.33 21.42
N ASN A 797 -8.12 11.11 21.56
CA ASN A 797 -7.52 9.93 20.95
C ASN A 797 -8.00 9.74 19.50
N LEU A 798 -7.41 8.79 18.77
CA LEU A 798 -7.78 8.50 17.37
C LEU A 798 -9.16 7.84 17.18
N LEU A 799 -9.82 7.43 18.26
CA LEU A 799 -11.25 7.05 18.20
C LEU A 799 -12.16 8.30 18.28
N GLY A 800 -11.57 9.48 18.46
CA GLY A 800 -12.25 10.77 18.48
C GLY A 800 -12.85 11.13 19.84
N PHE A 801 -12.51 10.41 20.93
CA PHE A 801 -12.98 10.69 22.29
C PHE A 801 -11.97 11.53 23.07
N LYS A 802 -12.46 12.39 23.97
CA LYS A 802 -11.60 13.10 24.94
C LYS A 802 -10.96 12.09 25.88
N ASP A 803 -9.65 12.13 26.00
CA ASP A 803 -8.86 11.13 26.71
C ASP A 803 -8.01 11.78 27.82
N GLY A 804 -8.49 11.66 29.06
CA GLY A 804 -7.86 12.29 30.22
C GLY A 804 -8.83 12.92 31.21
N THR A 805 -10.12 13.00 30.87
CA THR A 805 -11.16 13.69 31.67
C THR A 805 -11.24 13.27 33.14
N ALA A 806 -11.18 11.95 33.41
CA ALA A 806 -11.28 11.38 34.75
C ALA A 806 -9.92 10.92 35.30
N ASN A 807 -8.84 11.53 34.84
CA ASN A 807 -7.50 11.27 35.36
C ASN A 807 -7.36 11.84 36.77
N LEU A 808 -6.35 11.38 37.52
CA LEU A 808 -6.00 11.99 38.79
C LEU A 808 -5.51 13.43 38.56
N ASP A 809 -5.82 14.34 39.50
CA ASP A 809 -5.29 15.70 39.47
C ASP A 809 -3.80 15.69 39.82
N PRO A 810 -2.88 15.95 38.87
CA PRO A 810 -1.45 15.89 39.12
C PRO A 810 -0.95 17.03 40.01
N THR A 811 -1.80 18.02 40.30
CA THR A 811 -1.47 19.16 41.17
C THR A 811 -1.79 18.89 42.65
N ASP A 812 -2.52 17.82 42.97
CA ASP A 812 -2.82 17.39 44.34
C ASP A 812 -1.73 16.44 44.88
N PRO A 813 -0.85 16.90 45.79
CA PRO A 813 0.24 16.08 46.29
C PRO A 813 -0.24 14.89 47.12
N ALA A 814 -1.34 15.02 47.86
CA ALA A 814 -1.85 13.94 48.71
C ALA A 814 -2.42 12.80 47.85
N LEU A 815 -3.09 13.15 46.75
CA LEU A 815 -3.57 12.19 45.76
C LEU A 815 -2.41 11.47 45.06
N MET A 816 -1.34 12.20 44.69
CA MET A 816 -0.16 11.62 44.04
C MET A 816 0.64 10.71 44.99
N GLU A 817 0.81 11.10 46.25
CA GLU A 817 1.45 10.26 47.26
C GLU A 817 0.66 8.96 47.50
N ARG A 818 -0.67 9.04 47.49
CA ARG A 818 -1.53 7.86 47.68
C ARG A 818 -1.48 6.90 46.49
N HIS A 819 -1.50 7.41 45.26
CA HIS A 819 -1.75 6.58 44.07
C HIS A 819 -0.57 6.39 43.13
N ILE A 820 0.45 7.26 43.15
CA ILE A 820 1.52 7.28 42.15
C ILE A 820 2.89 6.94 42.75
N TRP A 821 3.25 7.55 43.88
CA TRP A 821 4.60 7.40 44.43
C TRP A 821 4.72 6.23 45.40
N VAL A 822 5.78 5.43 45.26
CA VAL A 822 6.12 4.38 46.22
C VAL A 822 6.57 5.00 47.55
N GLY A 823 5.87 4.62 48.62
CA GLY A 823 6.08 5.09 49.99
C GLY A 823 6.80 4.09 50.90
N PRO A 824 7.23 4.51 52.10
CA PRO A 824 7.92 3.66 53.07
C PRO A 824 7.06 2.49 53.61
N GLU A 825 5.74 2.61 53.59
CA GLU A 825 4.77 1.64 54.09
C GLU A 825 4.46 0.48 53.12
N ASP A 826 4.97 0.54 51.88
CA ASP A 826 4.63 -0.44 50.83
C ASP A 826 5.42 -1.76 50.92
N GLY A 827 6.40 -1.86 51.81
CA GLY A 827 7.31 -3.02 51.89
C GLY A 827 8.27 -3.13 50.70
N GLU A 828 8.38 -2.07 49.89
CA GLU A 828 9.30 -1.97 48.75
C GLU A 828 10.75 -1.75 49.20
N PRO A 829 11.75 -2.11 48.37
CA PRO A 829 13.15 -1.77 48.63
C PRO A 829 13.32 -0.28 48.87
N ALA A 830 14.12 0.10 49.87
CA ALA A 830 14.25 1.51 50.29
C ALA A 830 14.68 2.45 49.14
N TRP A 831 15.46 1.94 48.16
CA TRP A 831 15.88 2.72 46.99
C TRP A 831 14.73 3.08 46.05
N ALA A 832 13.63 2.32 46.05
CA ALA A 832 12.50 2.49 45.13
C ALA A 832 11.54 3.62 45.55
N ARG A 833 11.70 4.15 46.77
CA ARG A 833 10.85 5.22 47.32
C ARG A 833 10.92 6.48 46.47
N GLY A 834 9.77 7.08 46.20
CA GLY A 834 9.64 8.22 45.27
C GLY A 834 9.71 7.84 43.79
N GLY A 835 9.91 6.57 43.45
CA GLY A 835 9.67 6.03 42.12
C GLY A 835 8.19 5.69 41.89
N SER A 836 7.87 5.20 40.70
CA SER A 836 6.52 4.78 40.31
C SER A 836 6.60 3.58 39.38
N TYR A 837 5.64 2.66 39.46
CA TYR A 837 5.46 1.68 38.39
C TYR A 837 4.97 2.39 37.13
N GLN A 838 5.50 2.00 35.98
CA GLN A 838 5.12 2.50 34.66
C GLN A 838 4.68 1.35 33.78
N VAL A 839 3.54 1.51 33.12
CA VAL A 839 3.06 0.57 32.11
C VAL A 839 3.03 1.25 30.77
N VAL A 840 3.52 0.56 29.75
CA VAL A 840 3.37 0.93 28.35
C VAL A 840 2.59 -0.16 27.64
N ARG A 841 1.59 0.22 26.86
CA ARG A 841 0.82 -0.68 25.99
C ARG A 841 0.68 -0.04 24.62
N ILE A 842 1.05 -0.80 23.59
CA ILE A 842 0.84 -0.40 22.19
C ILE A 842 -0.50 -0.99 21.78
N ILE A 843 -1.52 -0.15 21.60
CA ILE A 843 -2.90 -0.56 21.36
C ILE A 843 -3.30 -0.08 19.97
N ARG A 844 -3.38 -1.00 19.01
CA ARG A 844 -3.87 -0.72 17.66
C ARG A 844 -5.36 -0.47 17.67
N ASN A 845 -5.82 0.51 16.90
CA ASN A 845 -7.23 0.76 16.66
C ASN A 845 -7.61 0.28 15.25
N PHE A 846 -8.74 -0.42 15.13
CA PHE A 846 -9.35 -0.74 13.84
C PHE A 846 -10.21 0.44 13.37
N VAL A 847 -9.54 1.53 12.99
CA VAL A 847 -10.15 2.85 12.79
C VAL A 847 -11.22 2.86 11.70
N GLU A 848 -11.07 2.10 10.62
CA GLU A 848 -12.06 2.07 9.55
C GLU A 848 -13.33 1.31 9.95
N ARG A 849 -13.20 0.32 10.84
CA ARG A 849 -14.36 -0.35 11.45
C ARG A 849 -15.07 0.61 12.41
N TRP A 850 -14.29 1.30 13.23
CA TRP A 850 -14.79 2.28 14.17
C TRP A 850 -15.57 3.43 13.49
N ASP A 851 -15.02 4.01 12.42
CA ASP A 851 -15.64 5.14 11.71
C ASP A 851 -16.95 4.78 11.02
N ARG A 852 -17.21 3.49 10.78
CA ARG A 852 -18.48 2.96 10.25
C ARG A 852 -19.46 2.51 11.34
N THR A 853 -19.04 2.54 12.60
CA THR A 853 -19.88 2.17 13.74
C THR A 853 -20.83 3.31 14.10
N PRO A 854 -22.12 3.04 14.37
CA PRO A 854 -23.07 4.06 14.80
C PRO A 854 -22.56 4.89 15.98
N LEU A 855 -22.76 6.21 15.94
CA LEU A 855 -22.33 7.11 17.01
C LEU A 855 -22.89 6.71 18.38
N GLN A 856 -24.14 6.26 18.43
CA GLN A 856 -24.76 5.80 19.67
C GLN A 856 -23.99 4.63 20.29
N GLU A 857 -23.59 3.67 19.47
CA GLU A 857 -22.82 2.49 19.88
C GLU A 857 -21.43 2.90 20.36
N GLN A 858 -20.73 3.77 19.62
CA GLN A 858 -19.43 4.33 20.06
C GLN A 858 -19.53 4.98 21.45
N GLN A 859 -20.59 5.76 21.69
CA GLN A 859 -20.82 6.43 22.97
C GLN A 859 -21.19 5.46 24.09
N GLN A 860 -21.96 4.41 23.80
CA GLN A 860 -22.29 3.35 24.75
C GLN A 860 -21.06 2.53 25.15
N ILE A 861 -20.21 2.18 24.17
CA ILE A 861 -18.94 1.48 24.40
C ILE A 861 -18.06 2.27 25.37
N PHE A 862 -17.93 3.59 25.19
CA PHE A 862 -17.13 4.41 26.11
C PHE A 862 -17.87 4.76 27.40
N GLY A 863 -19.20 4.93 27.37
CA GLY A 863 -20.00 5.47 28.46
C GLY A 863 -19.97 7.01 28.56
N ARG A 864 -19.56 7.71 27.49
CA ARG A 864 -19.51 9.18 27.42
C ARG A 864 -20.04 9.70 26.09
N ASP A 865 -20.53 10.94 26.09
CA ASP A 865 -20.80 11.69 24.86
C ASP A 865 -19.50 11.96 24.11
N LYS A 866 -19.47 11.72 22.79
CA LYS A 866 -18.25 11.84 21.99
C LYS A 866 -17.81 13.29 21.81
N ARG A 867 -18.76 14.22 21.68
CA ARG A 867 -18.49 15.63 21.39
C ARG A 867 -18.07 16.35 22.65
N GLU A 868 -18.92 16.31 23.68
CA GLU A 868 -18.73 17.04 24.92
C GLU A 868 -17.78 16.31 25.87
N GLY A 869 -17.75 14.97 25.82
CA GLY A 869 -17.01 14.16 26.78
C GLY A 869 -17.73 14.01 28.12
N ALA A 870 -18.97 14.50 28.27
CA ALA A 870 -19.77 14.29 29.47
C ALA A 870 -20.14 12.81 29.65
N PRO A 871 -20.29 12.29 30.89
CA PRO A 871 -20.90 10.98 31.09
C PRO A 871 -22.30 10.92 30.49
N LEU A 872 -22.72 9.76 29.97
CA LEU A 872 -24.04 9.67 29.33
C LEU A 872 -25.17 10.05 30.28
N GLY A 873 -26.02 10.98 29.82
CA GLY A 873 -27.11 11.54 30.60
C GLY A 873 -26.74 12.73 31.50
N LEU A 874 -25.51 13.25 31.41
CA LEU A 874 -25.04 14.49 32.06
C LEU A 874 -24.59 15.51 30.99
N GLU A 875 -24.31 16.74 31.41
CA GLU A 875 -24.13 17.87 30.49
C GLU A 875 -22.66 18.28 30.28
N ARG A 876 -21.79 18.18 31.28
CA ARG A 876 -20.43 18.71 31.21
C ARG A 876 -19.40 17.60 31.28
N GLU A 877 -18.27 17.81 30.60
CA GLU A 877 -17.14 16.87 30.56
C GLU A 877 -16.75 16.30 31.94
N HIS A 878 -16.53 17.19 32.91
CA HIS A 878 -16.05 16.85 34.24
C HIS A 878 -17.16 16.55 35.25
N ASP A 879 -18.43 16.44 34.82
CA ASP A 879 -19.46 15.90 35.70
C ASP A 879 -19.11 14.45 36.09
N ILE A 880 -19.41 14.09 37.34
CA ILE A 880 -19.10 12.77 37.90
C ILE A 880 -20.35 11.89 37.80
N PRO A 881 -20.29 10.71 37.14
CA PRO A 881 -21.44 9.82 37.05
C PRO A 881 -21.74 9.18 38.42
N ASP A 882 -23.01 9.22 38.80
CA ASP A 882 -23.54 8.49 39.96
C ASP A 882 -24.02 7.10 39.51
N TYR A 883 -23.14 6.10 39.68
CA TYR A 883 -23.44 4.71 39.33
C TYR A 883 -24.40 4.02 40.31
N ALA A 884 -24.53 4.52 41.54
CA ALA A 884 -25.48 3.97 42.50
C ALA A 884 -26.92 4.31 42.08
N ALA A 885 -27.13 5.51 41.54
CA ALA A 885 -28.40 5.93 40.95
C ALA A 885 -28.70 5.28 39.57
N ASP A 886 -27.74 4.57 38.97
CA ASP A 886 -27.88 3.85 37.69
C ASP A 886 -27.40 2.39 37.83
N ALA A 887 -27.84 1.70 38.89
CA ALA A 887 -27.35 0.36 39.26
C ALA A 887 -27.54 -0.70 38.15
N GLU A 888 -28.59 -0.56 37.33
CA GLU A 888 -28.88 -1.46 36.20
C GLU A 888 -28.13 -1.10 34.90
N GLY A 889 -27.40 0.03 34.87
CA GLY A 889 -26.69 0.49 33.67
C GLY A 889 -27.59 0.94 32.52
N LYS A 890 -28.75 1.54 32.83
CA LYS A 890 -29.70 2.04 31.84
C LYS A 890 -29.20 3.29 31.13
N ARG A 891 -28.40 4.13 31.83
CA ARG A 891 -27.80 5.34 31.25
C ARG A 891 -26.38 5.10 30.76
N ILE A 892 -25.53 4.58 31.63
CA ILE A 892 -24.15 4.20 31.30
C ILE A 892 -24.08 2.69 31.39
N PRO A 893 -23.93 1.96 30.27
CA PRO A 893 -23.90 0.50 30.27
C PRO A 893 -22.92 -0.08 31.30
N LEU A 894 -23.27 -1.22 31.91
CA LEU A 894 -22.44 -1.88 32.92
C LEU A 894 -21.08 -2.31 32.37
N ASP A 895 -21.02 -2.61 31.07
CA ASP A 895 -19.87 -3.01 30.29
C ASP A 895 -19.19 -1.84 29.57
N ALA A 896 -19.61 -0.59 29.80
CA ALA A 896 -18.96 0.58 29.22
C ALA A 896 -17.53 0.75 29.77
N HIS A 897 -16.60 1.14 28.90
CA HIS A 897 -15.17 1.28 29.18
C HIS A 897 -14.90 2.06 30.48
N ILE A 898 -15.49 3.24 30.66
CA ILE A 898 -15.24 4.06 31.87
C ILE A 898 -15.75 3.39 33.15
N ARG A 899 -16.81 2.59 33.05
CA ARG A 899 -17.51 2.00 34.19
C ARG A 899 -16.81 0.71 34.65
N LEU A 900 -16.32 -0.09 33.69
CA LEU A 900 -15.43 -1.22 33.97
C LEU A 900 -14.07 -0.75 34.49
N ALA A 901 -13.47 0.27 33.85
CA ALA A 901 -12.16 0.79 34.25
C ALA A 901 -12.18 1.35 35.68
N ASN A 902 -13.22 2.11 36.02
CA ASN A 902 -13.41 2.66 37.36
C ASN A 902 -14.90 2.57 37.78
N PRO A 903 -15.29 1.50 38.50
CA PRO A 903 -16.63 1.35 39.06
C PRO A 903 -17.00 2.37 40.15
N ARG A 904 -16.05 3.20 40.61
CA ARG A 904 -16.23 4.25 41.65
C ARG A 904 -16.76 3.73 42.98
N THR A 905 -16.40 2.52 43.36
CA THR A 905 -16.73 1.95 44.68
C THR A 905 -15.56 2.08 45.65
N PRO A 906 -15.78 2.01 46.98
CA PRO A 906 -14.71 2.01 47.97
C PRO A 906 -13.65 0.92 47.73
N GLU A 907 -14.05 -0.27 47.26
CA GLU A 907 -13.16 -1.39 46.97
C GLU A 907 -12.24 -1.12 45.78
N THR A 908 -12.66 -0.26 44.85
CA THR A 908 -11.89 0.10 43.65
C THR A 908 -11.11 1.41 43.81
N ALA A 909 -11.27 2.11 44.93
CA ALA A 909 -10.67 3.42 45.20
C ALA A 909 -9.14 3.42 45.11
N ASP A 910 -8.49 2.30 45.41
CA ASP A 910 -7.03 2.19 45.35
C ASP A 910 -6.49 1.64 44.02
N SER A 911 -7.36 1.46 43.02
CA SER A 911 -6.98 1.03 41.66
C SER A 911 -6.84 2.17 40.65
N LEU A 912 -6.87 3.42 41.13
CA LEU A 912 -6.69 4.59 40.28
C LEU A 912 -5.26 4.67 39.73
N ILE A 913 -5.16 5.12 38.49
CA ILE A 913 -3.91 5.24 37.73
C ILE A 913 -3.82 6.64 37.11
N LEU A 914 -2.59 7.15 36.95
CA LEU A 914 -2.35 8.36 36.17
C LEU A 914 -2.02 7.97 34.74
N ARG A 915 -2.94 8.24 33.80
CA ARG A 915 -2.75 7.95 32.38
C ARG A 915 -2.06 9.12 31.68
N ARG A 916 -1.14 8.82 30.77
CA ARG A 916 -0.38 9.80 29.98
C ARG A 916 -0.15 9.31 28.54
N PRO A 917 -1.21 9.05 27.77
CA PRO A 917 -1.09 8.42 26.46
C PRO A 917 -0.68 9.39 25.36
N PHE A 918 -0.28 8.84 24.22
CA PHE A 918 -0.14 9.54 22.94
C PHE A 918 -0.83 8.74 21.83
N ASN A 919 -1.24 9.40 20.77
CA ASN A 919 -1.70 8.72 19.56
C ASN A 919 -0.49 8.32 18.71
N TYR A 920 -0.52 7.16 18.05
CA TYR A 920 0.54 6.78 17.11
C TYR A 920 -0.04 6.50 15.73
N ASP A 921 0.81 6.66 14.72
CA ASP A 921 0.57 6.27 13.33
C ASP A 921 1.86 5.61 12.78
N ARG A 922 1.76 4.37 12.32
CA ARG A 922 2.86 3.60 11.69
C ARG A 922 2.67 3.40 10.18
N GLY A 923 1.67 4.04 9.57
CA GLY A 923 1.35 3.91 8.16
C GLY A 923 0.27 2.86 7.90
N VAL A 924 0.56 1.88 7.04
CA VAL A 924 -0.46 0.97 6.48
C VAL A 924 -0.04 -0.49 6.69
N THR A 925 -0.99 -1.32 7.12
CA THR A 925 -0.81 -2.77 7.27
C THR A 925 -0.80 -3.48 5.91
N ARG A 926 -0.39 -4.75 5.88
CA ARG A 926 -0.44 -5.58 4.66
C ARG A 926 -1.85 -5.72 4.05
N ALA A 927 -2.89 -5.56 4.87
CA ALA A 927 -4.29 -5.61 4.44
C ALA A 927 -4.82 -4.26 3.93
N GLY A 928 -3.98 -3.22 3.83
CA GLY A 928 -4.39 -1.89 3.38
C GLY A 928 -5.13 -1.06 4.42
N GLN A 929 -5.20 -1.52 5.68
CA GLN A 929 -5.77 -0.75 6.81
C GLN A 929 -4.70 0.14 7.45
N LEU A 930 -5.11 1.29 7.97
CA LEU A 930 -4.28 2.20 8.75
C LEU A 930 -3.78 1.53 10.03
N ASP A 931 -2.46 1.58 10.26
CA ASP A 931 -1.80 1.06 11.45
C ASP A 931 -1.56 2.17 12.46
N MET A 932 -2.67 2.57 13.10
CA MET A 932 -2.70 3.67 14.05
C MET A 932 -3.46 3.28 15.30
N GLY A 933 -3.19 3.99 16.40
CA GLY A 933 -3.75 3.62 17.68
C GLY A 933 -3.29 4.47 18.85
N LEU A 934 -3.32 3.88 20.04
CA LEU A 934 -2.95 4.51 21.30
C LEU A 934 -1.63 3.92 21.82
N LEU A 935 -0.63 4.78 21.98
CA LEU A 935 0.51 4.54 22.84
C LEU A 935 0.05 4.84 24.27
N PHE A 936 -0.51 3.82 24.91
CA PHE A 936 -1.01 3.94 26.27
C PHE A 936 0.14 3.88 27.26
N ILE A 937 0.22 4.88 28.12
CA ILE A 937 1.19 4.94 29.22
C ILE A 937 0.43 5.25 30.49
N CYS A 938 0.72 4.55 31.59
CA CYS A 938 0.22 4.93 32.90
C CYS A 938 1.22 4.72 34.02
N PHE A 939 1.01 5.49 35.09
CA PHE A 939 1.80 5.48 36.31
C PHE A 939 0.93 5.09 37.50
N GLN A 940 1.51 4.35 38.43
CA GLN A 940 0.86 3.93 39.66
C GLN A 940 1.89 3.53 40.72
N ARG A 941 1.48 3.65 41.98
CA ARG A 941 2.23 3.24 43.16
C ARG A 941 2.36 1.73 43.28
N ASN A 942 1.39 0.98 42.78
CA ASN A 942 1.38 -0.48 42.83
C ASN A 942 0.85 -1.06 41.52
N LEU A 943 1.68 -1.83 40.80
CA LEU A 943 1.33 -2.38 39.48
C LEU A 943 0.12 -3.32 39.50
N ARG A 944 0.02 -4.18 40.52
CA ARG A 944 -1.10 -5.14 40.62
C ARG A 944 -2.42 -4.44 40.94
N ARG A 945 -2.40 -3.50 41.89
CA ARG A 945 -3.60 -2.76 42.31
C ARG A 945 -4.05 -1.74 41.27
N GLY A 946 -3.13 -1.14 40.52
CA GLY A 946 -3.43 -0.19 39.45
C GLY A 946 -3.75 -0.88 38.13
N PHE A 947 -2.84 -0.80 37.16
CA PHE A 947 -3.06 -1.24 35.78
C PHE A 947 -3.60 -2.67 35.66
N ILE A 948 -3.02 -3.65 36.38
CA ILE A 948 -3.43 -5.05 36.22
C ILE A 948 -4.88 -5.24 36.66
N ALA A 949 -5.27 -4.75 37.84
CA ALA A 949 -6.65 -4.82 38.30
C ALA A 949 -7.63 -4.08 37.37
N VAL A 950 -7.23 -2.92 36.82
CA VAL A 950 -8.04 -2.18 35.84
C VAL A 950 -8.22 -2.98 34.55
N GLN A 951 -7.13 -3.51 33.98
CA GLN A 951 -7.18 -4.30 32.75
C GLN A 951 -7.92 -5.63 32.94
N GLU A 952 -7.83 -6.25 34.11
CA GLU A 952 -8.60 -7.44 34.46
C GLU A 952 -10.12 -7.18 34.43
N ARG A 953 -10.57 -6.01 34.89
CA ARG A 953 -11.98 -5.59 34.78
C ARG A 953 -12.39 -5.28 33.35
N LEU A 954 -11.45 -4.82 32.51
CA LEU A 954 -11.70 -4.50 31.10
C LEU A 954 -11.70 -5.73 30.18
N ASN A 955 -11.26 -6.90 30.64
CA ASN A 955 -11.26 -8.10 29.81
C ASN A 955 -12.68 -8.44 29.31
N GLY A 956 -12.84 -8.54 27.99
CA GLY A 956 -14.12 -8.81 27.34
C GLY A 956 -15.02 -7.58 27.17
N GLU A 957 -14.49 -6.36 27.37
CA GLU A 957 -15.23 -5.15 27.09
C GLU A 957 -15.60 -5.02 25.60
N PRO A 958 -16.72 -4.36 25.24
CA PRO A 958 -17.11 -4.14 23.84
C PRO A 958 -16.05 -3.40 23.01
N LEU A 959 -15.20 -2.59 23.64
CA LEU A 959 -14.13 -1.87 22.94
C LEU A 959 -13.11 -2.83 22.29
N GLU A 960 -12.97 -4.06 22.80
CA GLU A 960 -12.03 -5.08 22.26
C GLU A 960 -12.30 -5.44 20.79
N GLU A 961 -13.50 -5.20 20.27
CA GLU A 961 -13.82 -5.34 18.84
C GLU A 961 -13.08 -4.33 17.95
N TYR A 962 -12.70 -3.18 18.53
CA TYR A 962 -12.11 -2.04 17.86
C TYR A 962 -10.65 -1.78 18.23
N ILE A 963 -10.14 -2.49 19.23
CA ILE A 963 -8.76 -2.34 19.68
C ILE A 963 -8.01 -3.68 19.76
N LYS A 964 -6.69 -3.62 19.58
CA LYS A 964 -5.81 -4.77 19.73
C LYS A 964 -4.48 -4.37 20.38
N PRO A 965 -4.21 -4.78 21.63
CA PRO A 965 -2.89 -4.63 22.21
C PRO A 965 -1.86 -5.53 21.51
N THR A 966 -0.81 -4.92 20.94
CA THR A 966 0.23 -5.62 20.16
C THR A 966 1.62 -5.56 20.79
N GLY A 967 1.83 -4.73 21.81
CA GLY A 967 3.15 -4.60 22.43
C GLY A 967 3.16 -3.78 23.72
N GLY A 968 4.38 -3.47 24.19
CA GLY A 968 4.64 -2.69 25.40
C GLY A 968 5.34 -3.49 26.50
N GLY A 969 5.21 -3.04 27.75
CA GLY A 969 5.88 -3.67 28.88
C GLY A 969 5.60 -3.00 30.22
N TYR A 970 6.05 -3.66 31.28
CA TYR A 970 6.02 -3.14 32.65
C TYR A 970 7.43 -2.74 33.06
N PHE A 971 7.52 -1.53 33.61
CA PHE A 971 8.77 -0.90 34.02
C PHE A 971 8.58 -0.23 35.38
N PHE A 972 9.70 0.08 36.03
CA PHE A 972 9.74 0.88 37.24
C PHE A 972 10.47 2.19 36.98
N ALA A 973 9.73 3.30 36.94
CA ALA A 973 10.30 4.63 36.81
C ALA A 973 11.10 4.94 38.07
N LEU A 974 12.39 5.24 37.88
CA LEU A 974 13.32 5.51 38.97
C LEU A 974 12.86 6.73 39.79
N PRO A 975 13.26 6.83 41.07
CA PRO A 975 13.14 8.08 41.82
C PRO A 975 13.90 9.21 41.12
N GLY A 976 13.55 10.46 41.46
CA GLY A 976 14.22 11.64 40.93
C GLY A 976 15.63 11.83 41.46
N VAL A 977 16.33 12.85 40.92
CA VAL A 977 17.67 13.24 41.34
C VAL A 977 17.57 14.58 42.09
N PRO A 978 17.54 14.59 43.44
CA PRO A 978 17.32 15.82 44.20
C PRO A 978 18.51 16.78 44.13
N ASP A 979 19.73 16.26 43.98
CA ASP A 979 20.98 17.04 44.01
C ASP A 979 21.81 16.85 42.73
N PRO A 980 22.47 17.88 42.19
CA PRO A 980 23.35 17.76 41.01
C PRO A 980 24.54 16.80 41.17
N GLY A 981 24.95 16.48 42.40
CA GLY A 981 26.00 15.50 42.68
C GLY A 981 25.54 14.04 42.66
N ARG A 982 24.23 13.80 42.56
CA ARG A 982 23.63 12.46 42.49
C ARG A 982 23.28 12.08 41.05
N TYR A 983 22.98 10.80 40.83
CA TYR A 983 22.59 10.29 39.53
C TYR A 983 21.39 9.35 39.61
N LEU A 984 20.67 9.19 38.49
CA LEU A 984 19.52 8.29 38.39
C LEU A 984 19.94 6.86 38.76
N GLY A 985 19.16 6.16 39.57
CA GLY A 985 19.48 4.77 39.94
C GLY A 985 20.65 4.61 40.93
N GLN A 986 21.23 5.70 41.46
CA GLN A 986 22.29 5.63 42.48
C GLN A 986 21.89 4.79 43.69
N GLY A 987 20.69 5.01 44.24
CA GLY A 987 20.20 4.24 45.39
C GLY A 987 20.07 2.74 45.11
N LEU A 988 19.79 2.34 43.86
CA LEU A 988 19.76 0.93 43.46
C LEU A 988 21.17 0.32 43.44
N ILE A 989 22.14 1.05 42.89
CA ILE A 989 23.54 0.60 42.85
C ILE A 989 24.13 0.49 44.26
N GLU A 990 23.87 1.46 45.13
CA GLU A 990 24.35 1.47 46.52
C GLU A 990 23.66 0.41 47.40
N ALA A 991 22.42 0.04 47.07
CA ALA A 991 21.72 -1.02 47.78
C ALA A 991 22.23 -2.42 47.40
N ALA A 992 22.85 -2.60 46.24
CA ALA A 992 23.32 -3.88 45.72
C ALA A 992 24.63 -4.34 46.37
#